data_AF-A0A1F8QF72-F1
#
_entry.id   AF-A0A1F8QF72-F1
#
_cell.length_a   1.000
_cell.length_b   1.000
_cell.length_c   1.000
_cell.angle_alpha   90.00
_cell.angle_beta   90.00
_cell.angle_gamma   90.00
#
_symmetry.space_group_name_H-M   'P 1'
#
loop_
_entity.id
_entity.type
_entity.pdbx_description
1 polymer ?
#
loop_
_entity_poly.entity_id
_entity_poly.type
_entity_poly.pdbx_seq_one_letter_code
_entity_poly.pdbx_strand_id
1 'polypeptide(L)'
;MGSLNKQNELFPDVLLGSRRNPYLFVVGCPRSGTTLLQRILDHHPLVAVANDSHFIPHAIAGTAVGMDPKLTLQQVDWVRSYHRFHRLGLSGAAVEEAAAMSQTYGEFVSALYSEYGQNHGKLLAGEKTPDYVRHLPRLHALFPWVKSIHIIRDGRDVALSTLEWAKEDKGPGKYQLWHEEPTAVCAMWWRWQVSYGRRDGAFLSADAYTEIRYEGLVSDPKEVLRRLADFLELPFSEDMLNYHHGKRRYEPGLSAKKAWLPPTPGLRDWRTQMSDRDIELFEALAGDLLSDLGYERQVSSFSREIITLSDKFRKQWEFELTQHEASRYPDLSSMQNQFSSRIRTNPPQLTARQRQRLEALPLEDNELIQRDPGLPGLSVALSPPALSDLLHDLLPYADLGIIQNGYVRYKYGTSCLAAYELELGGISTSLYVKAYQFQGQIKLGHIRNLSIKPGKFDSGQFVVDQLALAIFIFPVDAKLPALSLLSDPQTRPILLHRLFPENPGMWESSLHTLAYKPERRFVAHLLSDSGEQVTARLYRDSDFDPVWQKTGSLQSSSRLRIAHCLAHSYRHHLLVSEWLPGILLSELISTGSPDLQAVANTGAALAELHTQPCERLHQFASQAEARRLVELAGGLGILSPSLAGKSLELAQKLGARLVQIPTEGMPIHGDFYPAQVLIDGELVAFLDLDEAVCGHPAADIGSFLGRLLYQVINGKYSHQFIDQVQEALLKGYQQVGSSPNPDIINMYTAASLFHLAQDPFRYREPNWSARIHAILDHVEAVLESKPGRVQVHAEKLGSSG
;
A
#
# COMPACT_ATOMS: atom_id res chain seq x y z
N MET A 1 51.40 34.34 -1.13
CA MET A 1 51.33 33.22 -0.18
C MET A 1 51.31 33.76 1.26
N GLY A 2 50.19 34.31 1.75
CA GLY A 2 50.19 34.92 3.09
C GLY A 2 48.84 35.23 3.75
N SER A 3 47.71 34.70 3.26
CA SER A 3 46.38 34.98 3.83
C SER A 3 45.49 33.75 4.02
N LEU A 4 45.93 32.54 3.65
CA LEU A 4 45.10 31.33 3.67
C LEU A 4 45.20 30.51 4.97
N ASN A 5 46.14 30.81 5.87
CA ASN A 5 46.38 29.97 7.07
C ASN A 5 45.63 30.38 8.34
N LYS A 6 44.94 31.52 8.39
CA LYS A 6 44.32 32.01 9.65
C LYS A 6 42.88 31.54 9.91
N GLN A 7 42.21 30.90 8.96
CA GLN A 7 40.85 30.38 9.17
C GLN A 7 40.78 28.87 9.46
N ASN A 8 41.85 28.11 9.19
CA ASN A 8 41.92 26.69 9.57
C ASN A 8 42.26 26.46 11.06
N GLU A 9 42.73 27.47 11.80
CA GLU A 9 43.14 27.33 13.21
C GLU A 9 41.98 27.39 14.23
N LEU A 10 40.72 27.54 13.78
CA LEU A 10 39.55 27.66 14.67
C LEU A 10 38.68 26.39 14.78
N PHE A 11 39.02 25.32 14.06
CA PHE A 11 38.29 24.06 14.13
C PHE A 11 39.26 22.95 14.56
N PRO A 12 39.01 22.23 15.67
CA PRO A 12 39.89 21.14 16.05
C PRO A 12 39.93 20.10 14.93
N ASP A 13 41.10 19.88 14.31
CA ASP A 13 41.35 18.83 13.30
C ASP A 13 40.84 17.45 13.77
N VAL A 14 40.78 17.25 15.09
CA VAL A 14 40.32 16.04 15.77
C VAL A 14 38.81 15.76 15.59
N LEU A 15 37.97 16.77 15.29
CA LEU A 15 36.51 16.59 15.08
C LEU A 15 36.12 16.41 13.60
N LEU A 16 36.98 16.81 12.65
CA LEU A 16 36.69 16.77 11.22
C LEU A 16 37.31 15.55 10.50
N GLY A 17 38.34 14.92 11.09
CA GLY A 17 39.10 13.81 10.48
C GLY A 17 38.34 12.50 10.26
N SER A 18 37.10 12.36 10.72
CA SER A 18 36.26 11.15 10.55
C SER A 18 35.17 11.28 9.49
N ARG A 19 34.97 12.47 8.90
CA ARG A 19 33.85 12.75 8.00
C ARG A 19 34.17 12.34 6.56
N ARG A 20 33.20 11.69 5.91
CA ARG A 20 33.33 11.11 4.56
C ARG A 20 32.57 11.92 3.52
N ASN A 21 33.06 11.90 2.29
CA ASN A 21 32.40 12.47 1.13
C ASN A 21 31.70 11.37 0.30
N PRO A 22 30.58 11.63 -0.38
CA PRO A 22 29.80 12.87 -0.27
C PRO A 22 29.29 13.08 1.15
N TYR A 23 29.21 14.33 1.57
CA TYR A 23 28.85 14.73 2.93
C TYR A 23 27.35 15.02 3.05
N LEU A 24 26.80 15.66 2.03
CA LEU A 24 25.39 16.03 1.98
C LEU A 24 24.78 15.83 0.59
N PHE A 25 23.47 15.62 0.57
CA PHE A 25 22.65 15.75 -0.63
C PHE A 25 21.57 16.80 -0.42
N VAL A 26 21.44 17.75 -1.35
CA VAL A 26 20.28 18.63 -1.44
C VAL A 26 19.30 18.08 -2.47
N VAL A 27 18.11 17.71 -2.01
CA VAL A 27 17.08 17.03 -2.80
C VAL A 27 15.74 17.77 -2.72
N GLY A 28 14.81 17.41 -3.60
CA GLY A 28 13.43 17.90 -3.57
C GLY A 28 12.79 17.97 -4.94
N CYS A 29 11.58 18.51 -5.02
CA CYS A 29 10.99 18.80 -6.33
C CYS A 29 11.82 19.89 -7.04
N PRO A 30 12.14 19.74 -8.34
CA PRO A 30 12.66 20.85 -9.13
C PRO A 30 11.79 22.10 -8.93
N ARG A 31 12.42 23.27 -8.93
CA ARG A 31 11.78 24.59 -8.71
C ARG A 31 11.40 24.93 -7.27
N SER A 32 11.64 24.04 -6.30
CA SER A 32 11.48 24.31 -4.86
C SER A 32 12.62 25.12 -4.21
N GLY A 33 13.48 25.78 -4.97
CA GLY A 33 14.60 26.56 -4.41
C GLY A 33 15.88 25.76 -4.14
N THR A 34 16.00 24.52 -4.61
CA THR A 34 17.21 23.69 -4.46
C THR A 34 18.50 24.37 -4.94
N THR A 35 18.44 25.20 -6.00
CA THR A 35 19.62 25.97 -6.49
C THR A 35 19.98 27.13 -5.57
N LEU A 36 19.00 27.76 -4.90
CA LEU A 36 19.27 28.78 -3.90
C LEU A 36 20.01 28.16 -2.71
N LEU A 37 19.45 27.07 -2.17
CA LEU A 37 20.07 26.35 -1.05
C LEU A 37 21.47 25.83 -1.38
N GLN A 38 21.70 25.28 -2.57
CA GLN A 38 23.03 24.88 -3.00
C GLN A 38 24.03 26.02 -2.95
N ARG A 39 23.69 27.21 -3.48
CA ARG A 39 24.60 28.37 -3.48
C ARG A 39 24.93 28.86 -2.07
N ILE A 40 23.95 28.81 -1.18
CA ILE A 40 24.11 29.18 0.22
C ILE A 40 25.08 28.21 0.91
N LEU A 41 24.84 26.90 0.79
CA LEU A 41 25.69 25.86 1.39
C LEU A 41 27.09 25.85 0.78
N ASP A 42 27.21 26.07 -0.53
CA ASP A 42 28.48 26.17 -1.26
C ASP A 42 29.28 27.44 -0.92
N HIS A 43 28.70 28.39 -0.20
CA HIS A 43 29.44 29.52 0.39
C HIS A 43 29.96 29.24 1.80
N HIS A 44 29.59 28.11 2.41
CA HIS A 44 30.17 27.69 3.69
C HIS A 44 31.68 27.39 3.50
N PRO A 45 32.57 27.83 4.43
CA PRO A 45 34.02 27.66 4.27
C PRO A 45 34.47 26.20 4.20
N LEU A 46 33.72 25.27 4.83
CA LEU A 46 34.12 23.86 4.93
C LEU A 46 33.50 22.93 3.87
N VAL A 47 32.45 23.35 3.15
CA VAL A 47 31.68 22.44 2.26
C VAL A 47 31.59 22.99 0.84
N ALA A 48 31.96 22.18 -0.14
CA ALA A 48 31.69 22.42 -1.56
C ALA A 48 30.43 21.65 -1.96
N VAL A 49 29.52 22.22 -2.76
CA VAL A 49 28.30 21.53 -3.17
C VAL A 49 28.17 21.53 -4.69
N ALA A 50 28.41 20.38 -5.30
CA ALA A 50 28.28 20.17 -6.75
C ALA A 50 26.83 20.35 -7.22
N ASN A 51 26.66 20.64 -8.52
CA ASN A 51 25.38 21.07 -9.07
C ASN A 51 24.89 20.18 -10.22
N ASP A 52 23.80 19.44 -9.97
CA ASP A 52 23.03 18.67 -10.95
C ASP A 52 23.90 17.69 -11.76
N SER A 53 24.65 16.80 -11.09
CA SER A 53 25.49 15.80 -11.77
C SER A 53 24.68 14.61 -12.26
N HIS A 54 23.63 14.22 -11.52
CA HIS A 54 22.69 13.11 -11.77
C HIS A 54 23.28 11.70 -11.90
N PHE A 55 24.58 11.51 -12.10
CA PHE A 55 25.13 10.22 -12.51
C PHE A 55 25.03 9.14 -11.43
N ILE A 56 25.06 9.51 -10.14
CA ILE A 56 25.24 8.55 -9.02
C ILE A 56 24.26 7.37 -9.08
N PRO A 57 22.92 7.57 -9.00
CA PRO A 57 21.97 6.46 -9.02
C PRO A 57 21.79 5.85 -10.42
N HIS A 58 22.19 6.55 -11.49
CA HIS A 58 22.00 6.11 -12.87
C HIS A 58 23.09 5.11 -13.31
N ALA A 59 24.34 5.26 -12.86
CA ALA A 59 25.41 4.33 -13.21
C ALA A 59 25.19 2.92 -12.65
N ILE A 60 24.32 2.79 -11.64
CA ILE A 60 23.97 1.52 -10.98
C ILE A 60 22.48 1.18 -11.12
N ALA A 61 21.81 1.75 -12.12
CA ALA A 61 20.38 1.60 -12.37
C ALA A 61 19.86 0.15 -12.22
N GLY A 62 20.57 -0.83 -12.77
CA GLY A 62 20.21 -2.26 -12.78
C GLY A 62 20.67 -3.08 -11.58
N THR A 63 21.28 -2.47 -10.56
CA THR A 63 21.69 -3.19 -9.33
C THR A 63 20.55 -3.21 -8.30
N ALA A 64 20.51 -4.26 -7.48
CA ALA A 64 19.54 -4.37 -6.39
C ALA A 64 19.69 -3.20 -5.41
N VAL A 65 18.57 -2.63 -4.96
CA VAL A 65 18.59 -1.58 -3.93
C VAL A 65 19.05 -2.19 -2.61
N GLY A 66 19.94 -1.51 -1.88
CA GLY A 66 20.47 -1.98 -0.59
C GLY A 66 21.89 -2.53 -0.63
N MET A 67 22.52 -2.62 -1.81
CA MET A 67 23.91 -3.05 -1.95
C MET A 67 24.78 -1.97 -2.60
N ASP A 68 26.02 -1.85 -2.13
CA ASP A 68 27.09 -1.15 -2.85
C ASP A 68 27.81 -2.15 -3.78
N PRO A 69 27.62 -2.06 -5.11
CA PRO A 69 28.18 -3.04 -6.03
C PRO A 69 29.71 -2.89 -6.12
N LYS A 70 30.39 -4.01 -6.45
CA LYS A 70 31.80 -3.95 -6.85
C LYS A 70 31.97 -3.01 -8.04
N LEU A 71 33.01 -2.18 -7.99
CA LEU A 71 33.34 -1.27 -9.08
C LEU A 71 33.79 -2.06 -10.30
N THR A 72 33.26 -1.69 -11.47
CA THR A 72 33.67 -2.24 -12.76
C THR A 72 34.23 -1.15 -13.66
N LEU A 73 35.13 -1.52 -14.57
CA LEU A 73 35.66 -0.58 -15.58
C LEU A 73 34.54 0.04 -16.44
N GLN A 74 33.51 -0.76 -16.76
CA GLN A 74 32.33 -0.27 -17.49
C GLN A 74 31.61 0.84 -16.74
N GLN A 75 31.48 0.76 -15.40
CA GLN A 75 30.89 1.83 -14.60
C GLN A 75 31.75 3.08 -14.58
N VAL A 76 33.08 2.93 -14.48
CA VAL A 76 34.02 4.07 -14.53
C VAL A 76 33.90 4.80 -15.88
N ASP A 77 33.91 4.06 -16.98
CA ASP A 77 33.74 4.61 -18.34
C ASP A 77 32.35 5.26 -18.53
N TRP A 78 31.30 4.64 -17.99
CA TRP A 78 29.95 5.20 -18.04
C TRP A 78 29.86 6.51 -17.27
N VAL A 79 30.41 6.58 -16.05
CA VAL A 79 30.42 7.81 -15.24
C VAL A 79 31.19 8.91 -15.97
N ARG A 80 32.37 8.59 -16.52
CA ARG A 80 33.21 9.53 -17.28
C ARG A 80 32.53 10.06 -18.54
N SER A 81 31.74 9.23 -19.22
CA SER A 81 31.00 9.59 -20.44
C SER A 81 29.63 10.24 -20.19
N TYR A 82 29.16 10.28 -18.94
CA TYR A 82 27.87 10.88 -18.61
C TYR A 82 27.86 12.37 -18.93
N HIS A 83 26.86 12.84 -19.67
CA HIS A 83 26.84 14.19 -20.28
C HIS A 83 26.97 15.34 -19.28
N ARG A 84 26.63 15.13 -18.00
CA ARG A 84 26.77 16.14 -16.93
C ARG A 84 27.97 15.94 -16.02
N PHE A 85 28.76 14.89 -16.22
CA PHE A 85 29.94 14.61 -15.40
C PHE A 85 30.97 15.75 -15.44
N HIS A 86 31.13 16.40 -16.61
CA HIS A 86 32.01 17.56 -16.79
C HIS A 86 31.77 18.71 -15.79
N ARG A 87 30.58 18.77 -15.14
CA ARG A 87 30.26 19.80 -14.14
C ARG A 87 31.05 19.66 -12.84
N LEU A 88 31.64 18.50 -12.58
CA LEU A 88 32.54 18.33 -11.44
C LEU A 88 33.93 18.92 -11.70
N GLY A 89 34.30 19.17 -12.96
CA GLY A 89 35.62 19.73 -13.29
C GLY A 89 36.81 18.81 -12.99
N LEU A 90 36.58 17.51 -12.84
CA LEU A 90 37.63 16.53 -12.54
C LEU A 90 38.42 16.15 -13.80
N SER A 91 39.74 15.99 -13.65
CA SER A 91 40.61 15.52 -14.74
C SER A 91 40.46 14.02 -14.98
N GLY A 92 40.80 13.53 -16.18
CA GLY A 92 40.78 12.09 -16.47
C GLY A 92 41.69 11.29 -15.53
N ALA A 93 42.87 11.83 -15.21
CA ALA A 93 43.82 11.20 -14.29
C ALA A 93 43.23 11.05 -12.88
N ALA A 94 42.52 12.07 -12.38
CA ALA A 94 41.88 12.00 -11.07
C ALA A 94 40.76 10.95 -11.01
N VAL A 95 40.03 10.75 -12.11
CA VAL A 95 39.02 9.68 -12.19
C VAL A 95 39.67 8.29 -12.21
N GLU A 96 40.77 8.13 -12.94
CA GLU A 96 41.53 6.88 -13.02
C GLU A 96 42.15 6.52 -11.65
N GLU A 97 42.70 7.50 -10.94
CA GLU A 97 43.23 7.34 -9.58
C GLU A 97 42.13 6.97 -8.58
N ALA A 98 40.99 7.68 -8.61
CA ALA A 98 39.83 7.35 -7.79
C ALA A 98 39.34 5.92 -8.03
N ALA A 99 39.31 5.46 -9.29
CA ALA A 99 38.92 4.11 -9.63
C ALA A 99 39.95 3.06 -9.14
N ALA A 100 41.24 3.35 -9.26
CA ALA A 100 42.31 2.44 -8.83
C ALA A 100 42.34 2.20 -7.32
N MET A 101 41.89 3.18 -6.52
CA MET A 101 41.84 3.08 -5.05
C MET A 101 40.53 2.50 -4.50
N SER A 102 39.58 2.13 -5.36
CA SER A 102 38.22 1.77 -4.94
C SER A 102 37.85 0.34 -5.32
N GLN A 103 37.27 -0.39 -4.37
CA GLN A 103 36.74 -1.74 -4.61
C GLN A 103 35.25 -1.71 -4.94
N THR A 104 34.52 -0.74 -4.40
CA THR A 104 33.08 -0.57 -4.62
C THR A 104 32.76 0.72 -5.38
N TYR A 105 31.53 0.78 -5.91
CA TYR A 105 31.05 1.98 -6.59
C TYR A 105 30.90 3.17 -5.63
N GLY A 106 30.43 2.91 -4.40
CA GLY A 106 30.36 3.92 -3.35
C GLY A 106 31.73 4.51 -3.00
N GLU A 107 32.76 3.67 -2.86
CA GLU A 107 34.14 4.14 -2.63
C GLU A 107 34.64 5.01 -3.78
N PHE A 108 34.39 4.61 -5.02
CA PHE A 108 34.77 5.38 -6.21
C PHE A 108 34.11 6.76 -6.23
N VAL A 109 32.80 6.83 -6.00
CA VAL A 109 32.09 8.10 -5.93
C VAL A 109 32.60 8.95 -4.75
N SER A 110 32.90 8.33 -3.61
CA SER A 110 33.44 9.03 -2.44
C SER A 110 34.80 9.67 -2.72
N ALA A 111 35.67 8.98 -3.48
CA ALA A 111 36.95 9.51 -3.93
C ALA A 111 36.77 10.69 -4.91
N LEU A 112 35.86 10.59 -5.87
CA LEU A 112 35.54 11.70 -6.79
C LEU A 112 35.06 12.95 -6.06
N TYR A 113 34.20 12.80 -5.06
CA TYR A 113 33.73 13.94 -4.27
C TYR A 113 34.81 14.49 -3.33
N SER A 114 35.72 13.66 -2.83
CA SER A 114 36.87 14.14 -2.06
C SER A 114 37.79 15.01 -2.90
N GLU A 115 38.11 14.57 -4.11
CA GLU A 115 38.87 15.35 -5.09
C GLU A 115 38.14 16.64 -5.49
N TYR A 116 36.81 16.58 -5.67
CA TYR A 116 36.00 17.78 -5.93
C TYR A 116 36.13 18.80 -4.81
N GLY A 117 36.05 18.38 -3.55
CA GLY A 117 36.26 19.24 -2.39
C GLY A 117 37.64 19.89 -2.40
N GLN A 118 38.68 19.10 -2.61
CA GLN A 118 40.08 19.57 -2.66
C GLN A 118 40.29 20.62 -3.75
N ASN A 119 39.76 20.41 -4.96
CA ASN A 119 39.82 21.37 -6.06
C ASN A 119 39.12 22.71 -5.75
N HIS A 120 38.18 22.72 -4.79
CA HIS A 120 37.51 23.92 -4.30
C HIS A 120 38.14 24.47 -3.00
N GLY A 121 39.23 23.87 -2.52
CA GLY A 121 39.90 24.25 -1.28
C GLY A 121 39.11 23.94 -0.01
N LYS A 122 38.24 22.92 -0.05
CA LYS A 122 37.33 22.56 1.04
C LYS A 122 37.43 21.08 1.41
N LEU A 123 37.26 20.79 2.70
CA LEU A 123 37.40 19.43 3.22
C LEU A 123 36.20 18.53 2.85
N LEU A 124 34.99 19.09 2.91
CA LEU A 124 33.75 18.36 2.68
C LEU A 124 33.17 18.72 1.31
N ALA A 125 32.52 17.74 0.69
CA ALA A 125 31.90 17.89 -0.61
C ALA A 125 30.54 17.19 -0.62
N GLY A 126 29.54 17.81 -1.20
CA GLY A 126 28.21 17.23 -1.39
C GLY A 126 27.67 17.51 -2.79
N GLU A 127 26.42 17.13 -3.02
CA GLU A 127 25.76 17.34 -4.30
C GLU A 127 24.35 17.88 -4.12
N LYS A 128 23.94 18.81 -4.97
CA LYS A 128 22.53 19.12 -5.18
C LYS A 128 22.08 18.53 -6.50
N THR A 129 21.19 17.53 -6.42
CA THR A 129 20.40 17.04 -7.54
C THR A 129 18.97 16.81 -7.05
N PRO A 130 17.96 17.60 -7.48
CA PRO A 130 16.61 17.52 -6.93
C PRO A 130 16.01 16.11 -7.04
N ASP A 131 16.19 15.48 -8.21
CA ASP A 131 15.66 14.16 -8.54
C ASP A 131 16.19 13.02 -7.65
N TYR A 132 17.26 13.23 -6.87
CA TYR A 132 17.74 12.26 -5.88
C TYR A 132 16.72 12.00 -4.77
N VAL A 133 15.72 12.88 -4.62
CA VAL A 133 14.57 12.69 -3.72
C VAL A 133 13.82 11.37 -3.94
N ARG A 134 13.85 10.82 -5.17
CA ARG A 134 13.26 9.52 -5.52
C ARG A 134 14.22 8.33 -5.40
N HIS A 135 15.45 8.59 -4.97
CA HIS A 135 16.52 7.59 -4.89
C HIS A 135 17.15 7.55 -3.49
N LEU A 136 16.50 8.14 -2.48
CA LEU A 136 17.01 8.20 -1.11
C LEU A 136 17.43 6.83 -0.55
N PRO A 137 16.68 5.73 -0.72
CA PRO A 137 17.09 4.42 -0.20
C PRO A 137 18.38 3.91 -0.85
N ARG A 138 18.52 4.10 -2.17
CA ARG A 138 19.71 3.68 -2.92
C ARG A 138 20.93 4.55 -2.56
N LEU A 139 20.72 5.85 -2.42
CA LEU A 139 21.78 6.77 -2.01
C LEU A 139 22.24 6.50 -0.59
N HIS A 140 21.33 6.19 0.33
CA HIS A 140 21.67 5.84 1.70
C HIS A 140 22.38 4.48 1.80
N ALA A 141 22.03 3.51 0.95
CA ALA A 141 22.75 2.24 0.87
C ALA A 141 24.21 2.42 0.42
N LEU A 142 24.46 3.32 -0.55
CA LEU A 142 25.82 3.66 -0.97
C LEU A 142 26.57 4.50 0.07
N PHE A 143 25.87 5.43 0.71
CA PHE A 143 26.47 6.41 1.62
C PHE A 143 25.64 6.54 2.91
N PRO A 144 25.76 5.58 3.85
CA PRO A 144 24.98 5.60 5.08
C PRO A 144 25.20 6.83 5.96
N TRP A 145 26.35 7.50 5.79
CA TRP A 145 26.75 8.70 6.53
C TRP A 145 26.22 10.01 5.94
N VAL A 146 25.67 10.01 4.72
CA VAL A 146 25.28 11.26 4.04
C VAL A 146 24.07 11.89 4.71
N LYS A 147 24.15 13.20 4.92
CA LYS A 147 23.04 14.03 5.40
C LYS A 147 22.21 14.58 4.24
N SER A 148 20.96 14.15 4.13
CA SER A 148 20.03 14.54 3.07
C SER A 148 19.12 15.69 3.50
N ILE A 149 19.14 16.80 2.77
CA ILE A 149 18.31 17.98 3.00
C ILE A 149 17.22 18.03 1.91
N HIS A 150 15.97 17.78 2.31
CA HIS A 150 14.81 17.86 1.43
C HIS A 150 14.15 19.23 1.55
N ILE A 151 14.33 20.07 0.53
CA ILE A 151 13.65 21.37 0.46
C ILE A 151 12.28 21.23 -0.21
N ILE A 152 11.25 21.68 0.50
CA ILE A 152 9.84 21.63 0.11
C ILE A 152 9.34 23.07 -0.08
N ARG A 153 8.57 23.30 -1.14
CA ARG A 153 7.92 24.57 -1.47
C ARG A 153 6.45 24.31 -1.79
N ASP A 154 5.58 25.30 -1.59
CA ASP A 154 4.18 25.25 -2.03
C ASP A 154 4.09 24.78 -3.50
N GLY A 155 3.32 23.72 -3.71
CA GLY A 155 3.20 23.06 -5.01
C GLY A 155 2.62 23.95 -6.11
N ARG A 156 1.78 24.92 -5.73
CA ARG A 156 1.15 25.87 -6.68
C ARG A 156 2.16 26.89 -7.20
N ASP A 157 3.00 27.39 -6.30
CA ASP A 157 4.16 28.22 -6.66
C ASP A 157 5.20 27.46 -7.51
N VAL A 158 5.41 26.18 -7.19
CA VAL A 158 6.24 25.28 -7.99
C VAL A 158 5.63 25.09 -9.39
N ALA A 159 4.32 24.93 -9.51
CA ALA A 159 3.62 24.80 -10.79
C ALA A 159 3.84 26.04 -11.67
N LEU A 160 3.63 27.25 -11.14
CA LEU A 160 3.90 28.49 -11.86
C LEU A 160 5.34 28.56 -12.39
N SER A 161 6.32 28.20 -11.56
CA SER A 161 7.70 28.17 -12.04
C SER A 161 7.97 27.04 -13.03
N THR A 162 7.22 25.94 -12.96
CA THR A 162 7.41 24.75 -13.79
C THR A 162 6.83 24.96 -15.17
N LEU A 163 5.66 25.60 -15.29
CA LEU A 163 5.02 25.98 -16.55
C LEU A 163 5.96 26.82 -17.44
N GLU A 164 6.73 27.74 -16.87
CA GLU A 164 7.73 28.52 -17.62
C GLU A 164 9.02 27.75 -17.96
N TRP A 165 9.36 26.72 -17.17
CA TRP A 165 10.68 26.06 -17.21
C TRP A 165 10.68 24.74 -17.98
N ALA A 166 9.56 24.03 -17.97
CA ALA A 166 9.35 22.75 -18.62
C ALA A 166 9.34 22.90 -20.14
N LYS A 167 9.87 21.89 -20.83
CA LYS A 167 9.88 21.77 -22.30
C LYS A 167 9.74 20.29 -22.67
N GLU A 168 9.51 19.99 -23.95
CA GLU A 168 9.38 18.62 -24.46
C GLU A 168 10.55 17.70 -24.08
N ASP A 169 11.75 18.24 -23.92
CA ASP A 169 12.95 17.49 -23.54
C ASP A 169 13.32 17.62 -22.05
N LYS A 170 12.48 18.28 -21.24
CA LYS A 170 12.91 18.81 -19.95
C LYS A 170 11.82 18.86 -18.89
N GLY A 171 12.13 18.21 -17.76
CA GLY A 171 11.26 18.24 -16.59
C GLY A 171 9.99 17.42 -16.81
N PRO A 172 8.80 17.96 -16.51
CA PRO A 172 7.54 17.27 -16.75
C PRO A 172 7.02 17.50 -18.18
N GLY A 173 7.63 18.41 -18.96
CA GLY A 173 7.20 18.71 -20.32
C GLY A 173 7.45 17.56 -21.29
N LYS A 174 8.20 16.54 -20.87
CA LYS A 174 8.45 15.29 -21.60
C LYS A 174 7.31 14.28 -21.53
N TYR A 175 6.33 14.51 -20.65
CA TYR A 175 5.18 13.62 -20.51
C TYR A 175 4.10 14.02 -21.54
N GLN A 176 3.52 13.07 -22.25
CA GLN A 176 2.40 13.24 -23.19
C GLN A 176 1.24 13.99 -22.54
N LEU A 177 0.91 13.68 -21.28
CA LEU A 177 -0.14 14.38 -20.53
C LEU A 177 0.13 15.89 -20.37
N TRP A 178 1.38 16.34 -20.53
CA TRP A 178 1.73 17.76 -20.50
C TRP A 178 1.00 18.53 -21.60
N HIS A 179 0.83 17.93 -22.77
CA HIS A 179 0.17 18.57 -23.90
C HIS A 179 -1.35 18.62 -23.75
N GLU A 180 -1.92 17.79 -22.87
CA GLU A 180 -3.35 17.80 -22.55
C GLU A 180 -3.67 18.84 -21.45
N GLU A 181 -2.99 18.77 -20.30
CA GLU A 181 -3.28 19.66 -19.16
C GLU A 181 -2.00 19.89 -18.32
N PRO A 182 -1.18 20.92 -18.66
CA PRO A 182 0.10 21.19 -18.00
C PRO A 182 0.00 21.40 -16.48
N THR A 183 -1.06 22.06 -16.00
CA THR A 183 -1.29 22.31 -14.57
C THR A 183 -1.48 21.00 -13.81
N ALA A 184 -2.28 20.07 -14.36
CA ALA A 184 -2.49 18.75 -13.76
C ALA A 184 -1.19 17.96 -13.65
N VAL A 185 -0.36 18.01 -14.70
CA VAL A 185 0.96 17.36 -14.70
C VAL A 185 1.90 18.02 -13.68
N CYS A 186 1.88 19.34 -13.53
CA CYS A 186 2.64 20.02 -12.48
C CYS A 186 2.24 19.54 -11.08
N ALA A 187 0.93 19.42 -10.81
CA ALA A 187 0.40 18.94 -9.54
C ALA A 187 0.84 17.50 -9.26
N MET A 188 0.65 16.60 -10.23
CA MET A 188 1.04 15.19 -10.10
C MET A 188 2.55 15.01 -9.98
N TRP A 189 3.35 15.80 -10.69
CA TRP A 189 4.81 15.74 -10.58
C TRP A 189 5.32 16.25 -9.23
N TRP A 190 4.77 17.36 -8.75
CA TRP A 190 5.10 17.87 -7.42
C TRP A 190 4.72 16.86 -6.35
N ARG A 191 3.50 16.32 -6.40
CA ARG A 191 3.02 15.25 -5.52
C ARG A 191 3.96 14.06 -5.55
N TRP A 192 4.31 13.57 -6.74
CA TRP A 192 5.19 12.43 -6.89
C TRP A 192 6.55 12.64 -6.22
N GLN A 193 7.22 13.76 -6.48
CA GLN A 193 8.56 14.05 -5.94
C GLN A 193 8.52 14.23 -4.41
N VAL A 194 7.54 15.00 -3.91
CA VAL A 194 7.45 15.32 -2.48
C VAL A 194 6.99 14.10 -1.69
N SER A 195 5.94 13.40 -2.11
CA SER A 195 5.46 12.20 -1.43
C SER A 195 6.53 11.10 -1.36
N TYR A 196 7.29 10.86 -2.45
CA TYR A 196 8.38 9.88 -2.42
C TYR A 196 9.50 10.32 -1.48
N GLY A 197 9.91 11.59 -1.53
CA GLY A 197 10.94 12.12 -0.64
C GLY A 197 10.59 11.98 0.84
N ARG A 198 9.37 12.36 1.21
CA ARG A 198 8.88 12.26 2.60
C ARG A 198 8.70 10.80 3.04
N ARG A 199 8.20 9.95 2.14
CA ARG A 199 8.04 8.52 2.41
C ARG A 199 9.40 7.88 2.68
N ASP A 200 10.34 8.03 1.76
CA ASP A 200 11.64 7.38 1.80
C ASP A 200 12.55 8.00 2.87
N GLY A 201 12.53 9.33 3.01
CA GLY A 201 13.28 10.06 4.02
C GLY A 201 12.86 9.75 5.45
N ALA A 202 11.57 9.45 5.68
CA ALA A 202 11.09 9.07 7.01
C ALA A 202 11.59 7.70 7.50
N PHE A 203 12.18 6.87 6.62
CA PHE A 203 12.85 5.63 7.01
C PHE A 203 14.34 5.85 7.36
N LEU A 204 14.87 7.04 7.11
CA LEU A 204 16.22 7.44 7.49
C LEU A 204 16.22 8.00 8.93
N SER A 205 17.36 7.94 9.61
CA SER A 205 17.49 8.53 10.95
C SER A 205 17.31 10.04 10.90
N ALA A 206 16.91 10.63 12.03
CA ALA A 206 16.85 12.09 12.18
C ALA A 206 18.21 12.77 11.95
N ASP A 207 19.30 12.03 12.08
CA ASP A 207 20.67 12.50 11.82
C ASP A 207 21.06 12.49 10.33
N ALA A 208 20.30 11.76 9.50
CA ALA A 208 20.58 11.53 8.09
C ALA A 208 19.58 12.21 7.13
N TYR A 209 18.41 12.64 7.61
CA TYR A 209 17.40 13.31 6.78
C TYR A 209 16.69 14.45 7.52
N THR A 210 16.56 15.59 6.84
CA THR A 210 15.79 16.73 7.34
C THR A 210 14.96 17.39 6.25
N GLU A 211 13.80 17.94 6.63
CA GLU A 211 12.90 18.71 5.75
C GLU A 211 12.99 20.20 6.09
N ILE A 212 13.12 21.04 5.07
CA ILE A 212 13.02 22.50 5.23
C ILE A 212 11.99 23.08 4.27
N ARG A 213 11.35 24.17 4.69
CA ARG A 213 10.42 24.93 3.83
C ARG A 213 11.16 26.07 3.13
N TYR A 214 10.97 26.17 1.81
CA TYR A 214 11.50 27.26 1.00
C TYR A 214 11.05 28.63 1.53
N GLU A 215 9.78 28.72 1.92
CA GLU A 215 9.16 29.95 2.43
C GLU A 215 9.87 30.42 3.71
N GLY A 216 10.20 29.48 4.60
CA GLY A 216 11.01 29.77 5.79
C GLY A 216 12.43 30.19 5.44
N LEU A 217 13.06 29.53 4.45
CA LEU A 217 14.42 29.87 4.01
C LEU A 217 14.51 31.29 3.43
N VAL A 218 13.47 31.80 2.78
CA VAL A 218 13.46 33.16 2.21
C VAL A 218 12.94 34.22 3.16
N SER A 219 12.14 33.87 4.16
CA SER A 219 11.63 34.82 5.16
C SER A 219 12.61 35.06 6.30
N ASP A 220 13.21 33.99 6.84
CA ASP A 220 14.24 34.05 7.88
C ASP A 220 15.39 33.08 7.55
N PRO A 221 16.26 33.44 6.57
CA PRO A 221 17.36 32.59 6.16
C PRO A 221 18.32 32.29 7.31
N LYS A 222 18.56 33.25 8.21
CA LYS A 222 19.54 33.08 9.28
C LYS A 222 19.13 31.95 10.22
N GLU A 223 17.86 31.90 10.60
CA GLU A 223 17.38 30.86 11.51
C GLU A 223 17.27 29.48 10.87
N VAL A 224 16.84 29.40 9.59
CA VAL A 224 16.85 28.13 8.86
C VAL A 224 18.27 27.59 8.71
N LEU A 225 19.24 28.47 8.42
CA LEU A 225 20.63 28.07 8.20
C LEU A 225 21.34 27.67 9.50
N ARG A 226 20.98 28.23 10.66
CA ARG A 226 21.46 27.73 11.95
C ARG A 226 21.01 26.30 12.22
N ARG A 227 19.71 26.02 12.07
CA ARG A 227 19.17 24.67 12.23
C ARG A 227 19.78 23.67 11.25
N LEU A 228 20.03 24.10 10.01
CA LEU A 228 20.75 23.28 9.03
C LEU A 228 22.21 23.07 9.40
N ALA A 229 22.89 24.08 9.95
CA ALA A 229 24.26 23.93 10.44
C ALA A 229 24.31 22.93 11.60
N ASP A 230 23.36 22.99 12.53
CA ASP A 230 23.22 22.02 13.63
C ASP A 230 22.97 20.60 13.11
N PHE A 231 22.02 20.42 12.19
CA PHE A 231 21.76 19.13 11.54
C PHE A 231 23.00 18.60 10.81
N LEU A 232 23.70 19.48 10.09
CA LEU A 232 24.94 19.17 9.41
C LEU A 232 26.12 19.04 10.37
N GLU A 233 25.96 19.27 11.67
CA GLU A 233 27.02 19.32 12.67
C GLU A 233 28.19 20.20 12.21
N LEU A 234 27.88 21.35 11.62
CA LEU A 234 28.84 22.35 11.17
C LEU A 234 28.61 23.65 11.96
N PRO A 235 29.67 24.44 12.18
CA PRO A 235 29.51 25.79 12.69
C PRO A 235 28.66 26.61 11.71
N PHE A 236 27.73 27.41 12.21
CA PHE A 236 27.07 28.40 11.36
C PHE A 236 28.09 29.45 10.88
N SER A 237 28.08 29.76 9.57
CA SER A 237 28.90 30.81 8.98
C SER A 237 28.04 31.89 8.32
N GLU A 238 28.31 33.15 8.66
CA GLU A 238 27.66 34.32 8.03
C GLU A 238 27.97 34.42 6.52
N ASP A 239 29.07 33.81 6.05
CA ASP A 239 29.41 33.78 4.61
C ASP A 239 28.33 33.10 3.77
N MET A 240 27.58 32.16 4.36
CA MET A 240 26.44 31.50 3.73
C MET A 240 25.38 32.50 3.26
N LEU A 241 25.18 33.62 3.99
CA LEU A 241 24.23 34.67 3.62
C LEU A 241 24.76 35.59 2.51
N ASN A 242 26.08 35.61 2.32
CA ASN A 242 26.79 36.53 1.41
C ASN A 242 27.08 35.92 0.03
N TYR A 243 26.52 34.75 -0.31
CA TYR A 243 26.78 34.01 -1.57
C TYR A 243 26.58 34.81 -2.88
N HIS A 244 25.84 35.90 -2.79
CA HIS A 244 25.46 36.74 -3.91
C HIS A 244 26.36 37.98 -4.09
N HIS A 245 27.21 38.31 -3.11
CA HIS A 245 28.12 39.45 -3.17
C HIS A 245 29.06 39.34 -4.40
N GLY A 246 29.20 40.44 -5.14
CA GLY A 246 30.01 40.49 -6.36
C GLY A 246 29.43 39.76 -7.59
N LYS A 247 28.25 39.11 -7.46
CA LYS A 247 27.63 38.30 -8.53
C LYS A 247 26.21 38.74 -8.93
N ARG A 248 25.64 39.75 -8.24
CA ARG A 248 24.27 40.29 -8.47
C ARG A 248 24.08 40.78 -9.91
N ARG A 249 22.96 40.44 -10.54
CA ARG A 249 22.49 41.02 -11.82
C ARG A 249 21.15 41.71 -11.64
N TYR A 250 21.06 43.00 -11.97
CA TYR A 250 19.91 43.88 -11.64
C TYR A 250 18.68 43.71 -12.56
N GLU A 251 18.78 43.00 -13.70
CA GLU A 251 17.62 42.65 -14.56
C GLU A 251 17.48 41.13 -14.79
N PRO A 252 17.01 40.34 -13.81
CA PRO A 252 17.19 38.89 -13.88
C PRO A 252 15.96 38.06 -14.28
N GLY A 253 14.76 38.67 -14.34
CA GLY A 253 13.50 37.93 -14.39
C GLY A 253 13.27 37.05 -13.13
N LEU A 254 12.24 36.19 -13.15
CA LEU A 254 11.82 35.38 -12.00
C LEU A 254 12.68 34.11 -11.75
N SER A 255 13.82 33.95 -12.44
CA SER A 255 14.64 32.74 -12.36
C SER A 255 15.88 32.93 -11.50
N ALA A 256 15.94 32.21 -10.36
CA ALA A 256 17.09 32.20 -9.46
C ALA A 256 18.43 31.89 -10.17
N LYS A 257 18.44 31.14 -11.28
CA LYS A 257 19.68 30.78 -11.98
C LYS A 257 20.43 31.99 -12.55
N LYS A 258 19.74 33.04 -13.01
CA LYS A 258 20.34 34.21 -13.67
C LYS A 258 20.58 35.39 -12.73
N ALA A 259 19.89 35.43 -11.60
CA ALA A 259 19.77 36.62 -10.78
C ALA A 259 20.90 36.83 -9.75
N TRP A 260 21.38 35.75 -9.13
CA TRP A 260 22.20 35.82 -7.91
C TRP A 260 21.64 36.85 -6.91
N LEU A 261 20.32 36.86 -6.73
CA LEU A 261 19.67 37.70 -5.73
C LEU A 261 19.86 37.09 -4.34
N PRO A 262 19.83 37.89 -3.26
CA PRO A 262 19.67 37.37 -1.90
C PRO A 262 18.35 36.59 -1.76
N PRO A 263 18.14 35.82 -0.67
CA PRO A 263 16.85 35.20 -0.38
C PRO A 263 15.75 36.26 -0.44
N THR A 264 14.82 36.11 -1.38
CA THR A 264 13.81 37.13 -1.69
C THR A 264 12.43 36.48 -1.59
N PRO A 265 11.59 36.87 -0.61
CA PRO A 265 10.23 36.39 -0.50
C PRO A 265 9.35 36.99 -1.61
N GLY A 266 8.20 36.35 -1.89
CA GLY A 266 7.18 36.91 -2.79
C GLY A 266 7.54 36.97 -4.28
N LEU A 267 8.59 36.28 -4.73
CA LEU A 267 8.91 36.20 -6.18
C LEU A 267 7.81 35.50 -7.00
N ARG A 268 7.00 34.66 -6.35
CA ARG A 268 5.76 34.13 -6.89
C ARG A 268 4.72 34.09 -5.79
N ASP A 269 3.48 34.26 -6.18
CA ASP A 269 2.31 34.12 -5.34
C ASP A 269 1.17 33.55 -6.17
N TRP A 270 0.93 32.25 -6.01
CA TRP A 270 -0.13 31.55 -6.71
C TRP A 270 -1.52 32.18 -6.52
N ARG A 271 -1.79 32.87 -5.42
CA ARG A 271 -3.09 33.53 -5.14
C ARG A 271 -3.41 34.62 -6.15
N THR A 272 -2.39 35.27 -6.70
CA THR A 272 -2.54 36.37 -7.66
C THR A 272 -2.15 35.97 -9.09
N GLN A 273 -1.45 34.84 -9.26
CA GLN A 273 -0.86 34.45 -10.53
C GLN A 273 -1.48 33.18 -11.15
N MET A 274 -2.16 32.33 -10.39
CA MET A 274 -2.90 31.18 -10.93
C MET A 274 -4.38 31.53 -11.15
N SER A 275 -4.98 30.95 -12.17
CA SER A 275 -6.43 31.07 -12.39
C SER A 275 -7.20 30.24 -11.34
N ASP A 276 -8.44 30.63 -11.03
CA ASP A 276 -9.28 29.86 -10.09
C ASP A 276 -9.46 28.39 -10.52
N ARG A 277 -9.59 28.13 -11.83
CA ARG A 277 -9.66 26.77 -12.39
C ARG A 277 -8.38 25.98 -12.14
N ASP A 278 -7.22 26.60 -12.34
CA ASP A 278 -5.93 25.93 -12.12
C ASP A 278 -5.67 25.67 -10.63
N ILE A 279 -6.10 26.58 -9.75
CA ILE A 279 -6.06 26.40 -8.29
C ILE A 279 -6.95 25.22 -7.92
N GLU A 280 -8.19 25.20 -8.40
CA GLU A 280 -9.15 24.11 -8.18
C GLU A 280 -8.61 22.76 -8.65
N LEU A 281 -8.05 22.70 -9.87
CA LEU A 281 -7.47 21.49 -10.43
C LEU A 281 -6.24 21.01 -9.65
N PHE A 282 -5.34 21.92 -9.29
CA PHE A 282 -4.15 21.59 -8.50
C PHE A 282 -4.54 21.04 -7.14
N GLU A 283 -5.47 21.70 -6.44
CA GLU A 283 -5.94 21.27 -5.11
C GLU A 283 -6.76 19.98 -5.17
N ALA A 284 -7.47 19.71 -6.27
CA ALA A 284 -8.11 18.41 -6.49
C ALA A 284 -7.07 17.28 -6.60
N LEU A 285 -5.93 17.52 -7.27
CA LEU A 285 -4.91 16.50 -7.52
C LEU A 285 -3.89 16.34 -6.38
N ALA A 286 -3.59 17.42 -5.64
CA ALA A 286 -2.50 17.44 -4.65
C ALA A 286 -2.83 18.25 -3.37
N GLY A 287 -4.09 18.63 -3.16
CA GLY A 287 -4.52 19.46 -2.02
C GLY A 287 -4.45 18.75 -0.67
N ASP A 288 -4.56 17.42 -0.66
CA ASP A 288 -4.29 16.57 0.50
C ASP A 288 -2.83 16.78 0.97
N LEU A 289 -1.87 16.65 0.06
CA LEU A 289 -0.45 16.84 0.38
C LEU A 289 -0.12 18.30 0.74
N LEU A 290 -0.79 19.29 0.13
CA LEU A 290 -0.68 20.70 0.55
C LEU A 290 -1.09 20.86 2.02
N SER A 291 -2.23 20.29 2.40
CA SER A 291 -2.76 20.35 3.77
C SER A 291 -1.82 19.66 4.77
N ASP A 292 -1.30 18.48 4.42
CA ASP A 292 -0.35 17.73 5.25
C ASP A 292 0.96 18.48 5.52
N LEU A 293 1.36 19.33 4.58
CA LEU A 293 2.54 20.18 4.68
C LEU A 293 2.23 21.53 5.35
N GLY A 294 0.99 21.76 5.77
CA GLY A 294 0.53 23.02 6.35
C GLY A 294 0.57 24.18 5.36
N TYR A 295 0.22 23.94 4.10
CA TYR A 295 -0.14 25.01 3.15
C TYR A 295 -1.66 25.19 3.15
N GLU A 296 -2.13 26.43 3.20
CA GLU A 296 -3.56 26.72 3.14
C GLU A 296 -4.15 26.35 1.78
N ARG A 297 -5.42 25.94 1.76
CA ARG A 297 -6.19 25.66 0.55
C ARG A 297 -7.20 26.77 0.30
N GLN A 298 -7.41 27.14 -0.95
CA GLN A 298 -8.42 28.12 -1.35
C GLN A 298 -9.77 27.46 -1.63
N VAL A 299 -9.78 26.19 -2.04
CA VAL A 299 -10.99 25.51 -2.51
C VAL A 299 -11.54 24.57 -1.43
N SER A 300 -12.80 24.80 -1.02
CA SER A 300 -13.51 23.95 -0.06
C SER A 300 -14.26 22.77 -0.70
N SER A 301 -14.59 22.87 -1.99
CA SER A 301 -15.32 21.86 -2.76
C SER A 301 -15.00 21.98 -4.24
N PHE A 302 -14.87 20.84 -4.94
CA PHE A 302 -14.49 20.81 -6.36
C PHE A 302 -15.71 20.70 -7.28
N SER A 303 -15.65 21.38 -8.41
CA SER A 303 -16.61 21.29 -9.50
C SER A 303 -16.61 19.88 -10.11
N ARG A 304 -17.77 19.46 -10.63
CA ARG A 304 -17.93 18.11 -11.21
C ARG A 304 -16.99 17.87 -12.39
N GLU A 305 -16.69 18.91 -13.16
CA GLU A 305 -15.71 18.89 -14.25
C GLU A 305 -14.32 18.56 -13.72
N ILE A 306 -13.84 19.29 -12.69
CA ILE A 306 -12.52 19.07 -12.10
C ILE A 306 -12.42 17.71 -11.41
N ILE A 307 -13.48 17.23 -10.74
CA ILE A 307 -13.49 15.88 -10.18
C ILE A 307 -13.23 14.84 -11.28
N THR A 308 -14.00 14.90 -12.37
CA THR A 308 -13.87 13.98 -13.50
C THR A 308 -12.50 14.05 -14.16
N LEU A 309 -11.98 15.27 -14.37
CA LEU A 309 -10.67 15.51 -14.95
C LEU A 309 -9.55 14.98 -14.04
N SER A 310 -9.63 15.24 -12.74
CA SER A 310 -8.64 14.79 -11.76
C SER A 310 -8.57 13.26 -11.68
N ASP A 311 -9.70 12.56 -11.71
CA ASP A 311 -9.77 11.09 -11.72
C ASP A 311 -9.19 10.49 -13.00
N LYS A 312 -9.44 11.12 -14.15
CA LYS A 312 -8.81 10.74 -15.43
C LYS A 312 -7.29 10.89 -15.32
N PHE A 313 -6.80 12.04 -14.87
CA PHE A 313 -5.38 12.35 -14.81
C PHE A 313 -4.62 11.47 -13.81
N ARG A 314 -5.20 11.15 -12.64
CA ARG A 314 -4.58 10.20 -11.69
C ARG A 314 -4.31 8.84 -12.35
N LYS A 315 -5.31 8.28 -13.03
CA LYS A 315 -5.19 6.97 -13.70
C LYS A 315 -4.17 6.99 -14.85
N GLN A 316 -4.20 8.03 -15.67
CA GLN A 316 -3.29 8.13 -16.81
C GLN A 316 -1.84 8.44 -16.39
N TRP A 317 -1.64 9.26 -15.35
CA TRP A 317 -0.32 9.59 -14.83
C TRP A 317 0.42 8.35 -14.34
N GLU A 318 -0.26 7.43 -13.65
CA GLU A 318 0.32 6.15 -13.22
C GLU A 318 0.79 5.31 -14.42
N PHE A 319 -0.02 5.25 -15.48
CA PHE A 319 0.33 4.54 -16.71
C PHE A 319 1.54 5.17 -17.40
N GLU A 320 1.58 6.50 -17.48
CA GLU A 320 2.65 7.20 -18.18
C GLU A 320 3.99 7.18 -17.43
N LEU A 321 3.96 7.33 -16.10
CA LEU A 321 5.16 7.16 -15.26
C LEU A 321 5.80 5.80 -15.49
N THR A 322 4.97 4.75 -15.58
CA THR A 322 5.42 3.39 -15.84
C THR A 322 6.16 3.27 -17.17
N GLN A 323 5.61 3.84 -18.25
CA GLN A 323 6.24 3.82 -19.58
C GLN A 323 7.55 4.60 -19.60
N HIS A 324 7.59 5.75 -18.93
CA HIS A 324 8.78 6.59 -18.88
C HIS A 324 9.89 6.00 -17.99
N GLU A 325 9.55 5.35 -16.88
CA GLU A 325 10.57 4.65 -16.07
C GLU A 325 11.15 3.46 -16.83
N ALA A 326 10.35 2.74 -17.62
CA ALA A 326 10.83 1.66 -18.48
C ALA A 326 11.80 2.16 -19.58
N SER A 327 11.56 3.33 -20.18
CA SER A 327 12.42 3.88 -21.26
C SER A 327 13.73 4.51 -20.76
N ARG A 328 13.78 4.96 -19.50
CA ARG A 328 14.94 5.66 -18.90
C ARG A 328 16.09 4.72 -18.51
N TYR A 329 15.83 3.41 -18.50
CA TYR A 329 16.81 2.36 -18.16
C TYR A 329 16.98 1.37 -19.32
N PRO A 330 17.55 1.80 -20.46
CA PRO A 330 17.66 0.97 -21.67
C PRO A 330 18.59 -0.23 -21.51
N ASP A 331 19.48 -0.30 -20.52
CA ASP A 331 20.27 -1.53 -20.28
C ASP A 331 19.46 -2.69 -19.70
N LEU A 332 18.25 -2.43 -19.17
CA LEU A 332 17.27 -3.50 -18.98
C LEU A 332 16.76 -4.03 -20.32
N SER A 333 16.67 -3.18 -21.35
CA SER A 333 16.27 -3.57 -22.71
C SER A 333 17.42 -4.16 -23.55
N SER A 334 18.67 -3.74 -23.31
CA SER A 334 19.87 -4.27 -23.98
C SER A 334 20.32 -5.59 -23.35
N MET A 335 20.17 -5.78 -22.02
CA MET A 335 20.21 -7.10 -21.40
C MET A 335 19.01 -7.93 -21.87
N GLN A 336 17.79 -7.40 -22.02
CA GLN A 336 16.70 -8.14 -22.65
C GLN A 336 17.07 -8.62 -24.06
N ASN A 337 17.81 -7.85 -24.86
CA ASN A 337 18.21 -8.23 -26.22
C ASN A 337 19.45 -9.12 -26.31
N GLN A 338 20.48 -8.93 -25.47
CA GLN A 338 21.63 -9.84 -25.39
C GLN A 338 21.27 -11.18 -24.71
N PHE A 339 20.34 -11.16 -23.74
CA PHE A 339 19.67 -12.38 -23.29
C PHE A 339 18.79 -12.95 -24.40
N SER A 340 18.07 -12.16 -25.20
CA SER A 340 17.29 -12.68 -26.35
C SER A 340 18.16 -13.35 -27.42
N SER A 341 19.42 -12.94 -27.60
CA SER A 341 20.34 -13.60 -28.54
C SER A 341 21.00 -14.88 -28.00
N ARG A 342 20.98 -15.10 -26.67
CA ARG A 342 21.36 -16.37 -26.04
C ARG A 342 20.17 -17.22 -25.58
N ILE A 343 18.95 -16.67 -25.61
CA ILE A 343 17.67 -17.37 -25.43
C ILE A 343 17.13 -17.73 -26.82
N ARG A 344 17.93 -18.50 -27.55
CA ARG A 344 17.45 -19.44 -28.57
C ARG A 344 18.03 -20.81 -28.29
N THR A 345 17.84 -21.30 -27.07
CA THR A 345 17.98 -22.73 -26.77
C THR A 345 17.00 -23.08 -25.66
N ASN A 346 15.78 -23.45 -26.08
CA ASN A 346 14.73 -24.15 -25.33
C ASN A 346 14.28 -23.54 -23.98
N PRO A 347 12.96 -23.58 -23.66
CA PRO A 347 12.51 -23.30 -22.29
C PRO A 347 13.28 -24.20 -21.31
N PRO A 348 13.64 -23.75 -20.09
CA PRO A 348 14.06 -24.68 -19.06
C PRO A 348 12.96 -25.73 -18.94
N GLN A 349 13.29 -26.95 -19.35
CA GLN A 349 12.35 -28.04 -19.29
C GLN A 349 12.05 -28.26 -17.81
N LEU A 350 10.78 -28.08 -17.42
CA LEU A 350 10.27 -28.61 -16.15
C LEU A 350 10.85 -30.01 -15.98
N THR A 351 11.48 -30.27 -14.83
CA THR A 351 12.03 -31.59 -14.55
C THR A 351 10.91 -32.63 -14.68
N ALA A 352 11.24 -33.86 -15.05
CA ALA A 352 10.24 -34.93 -15.17
C ALA A 352 9.39 -35.07 -13.89
N ARG A 353 10.00 -34.80 -12.73
CA ARG A 353 9.37 -34.80 -11.42
C ARG A 353 8.35 -33.66 -11.22
N GLN A 354 8.64 -32.46 -11.72
CA GLN A 354 7.73 -31.31 -11.71
C GLN A 354 6.54 -31.50 -12.66
N ARG A 355 6.75 -32.12 -13.84
CA ARG A 355 5.64 -32.44 -14.77
C ARG A 355 4.71 -33.52 -14.21
N GLN A 356 5.28 -34.60 -13.66
CA GLN A 356 4.53 -35.71 -13.10
C GLN A 356 3.71 -35.33 -11.85
N ARG A 357 4.08 -34.26 -11.13
CA ARG A 357 3.31 -33.72 -9.99
C ARG A 357 2.29 -32.65 -10.39
N LEU A 358 2.51 -31.91 -11.47
CA LEU A 358 1.46 -31.07 -12.08
C LEU A 358 0.28 -31.93 -12.57
N GLU A 359 0.53 -33.19 -12.95
CA GLU A 359 -0.49 -34.19 -13.30
C GLU A 359 -1.33 -34.69 -12.09
N ALA A 360 -1.03 -34.27 -10.85
CA ALA A 360 -1.75 -34.68 -9.64
C ALA A 360 -2.78 -33.67 -9.11
N LEU A 361 -3.03 -32.56 -9.82
CA LEU A 361 -4.10 -31.63 -9.48
C LEU A 361 -5.49 -32.25 -9.73
N PRO A 362 -6.51 -31.92 -8.92
CA PRO A 362 -7.90 -32.29 -9.23
C PRO A 362 -8.26 -31.88 -10.66
N LEU A 363 -9.06 -32.70 -11.36
CA LEU A 363 -9.47 -32.46 -12.75
C LEU A 363 -10.00 -31.03 -12.96
N GLU A 364 -10.82 -30.55 -12.03
CA GLU A 364 -11.46 -29.23 -12.05
C GLU A 364 -10.43 -28.08 -12.01
N ASP A 365 -9.34 -28.22 -11.25
CA ASP A 365 -8.28 -27.21 -11.18
C ASP A 365 -7.46 -27.21 -12.48
N ASN A 366 -7.18 -28.40 -13.04
CA ASN A 366 -6.50 -28.53 -14.33
C ASN A 366 -7.30 -27.91 -15.47
N GLU A 367 -8.61 -28.15 -15.52
CA GLU A 367 -9.50 -27.50 -16.49
C GLU A 367 -9.50 -25.97 -16.32
N LEU A 368 -9.55 -25.47 -15.09
CA LEU A 368 -9.47 -24.03 -14.82
C LEU A 368 -8.15 -23.43 -15.31
N ILE A 369 -7.02 -24.08 -15.03
CA ILE A 369 -5.69 -23.64 -15.47
C ILE A 369 -5.62 -23.59 -17.00
N GLN A 370 -6.15 -24.59 -17.69
CA GLN A 370 -6.17 -24.64 -19.15
C GLN A 370 -7.03 -23.51 -19.78
N ARG A 371 -8.07 -23.06 -19.08
CA ARG A 371 -8.94 -21.96 -19.54
C ARG A 371 -8.34 -20.56 -19.36
N ASP A 372 -7.29 -20.41 -18.56
CA ASP A 372 -6.61 -19.12 -18.33
C ASP A 372 -5.10 -19.20 -18.62
N PRO A 373 -4.69 -19.42 -19.89
CA PRO A 373 -3.28 -19.47 -20.27
C PRO A 373 -2.58 -18.11 -20.12
N GLY A 374 -3.34 -17.03 -19.89
CA GLY A 374 -2.81 -15.70 -19.63
C GLY A 374 -2.06 -15.58 -18.30
N LEU A 375 -2.32 -16.50 -17.35
CA LEU A 375 -1.69 -16.57 -16.03
C LEU A 375 -0.68 -17.74 -15.97
N PRO A 376 0.57 -17.56 -16.42
CA PRO A 376 1.58 -18.63 -16.46
C PRO A 376 1.86 -19.27 -15.10
N GLY A 377 1.77 -18.50 -14.01
CA GLY A 377 2.00 -18.97 -12.64
C GLY A 377 0.76 -19.54 -11.95
N LEU A 378 -0.39 -19.64 -12.63
CA LEU A 378 -1.65 -20.10 -12.02
C LEU A 378 -1.54 -21.53 -11.48
N SER A 379 -0.87 -22.42 -12.22
CA SER A 379 -0.66 -23.80 -11.81
C SER A 379 0.14 -23.92 -10.52
N VAL A 380 1.16 -23.08 -10.35
CA VAL A 380 1.96 -23.01 -9.11
C VAL A 380 1.15 -22.36 -7.99
N ALA A 381 0.41 -21.28 -8.28
CA ALA A 381 -0.41 -20.58 -7.31
C ALA A 381 -1.59 -21.40 -6.77
N LEU A 382 -2.02 -22.46 -7.44
CA LEU A 382 -3.11 -23.33 -6.96
C LEU A 382 -2.63 -24.68 -6.43
N SER A 383 -1.33 -24.99 -6.55
CA SER A 383 -0.73 -26.28 -6.23
C SER A 383 0.26 -26.16 -5.07
N PRO A 384 -0.13 -26.54 -3.82
CA PRO A 384 0.80 -26.58 -2.70
C PRO A 384 2.09 -27.36 -3.01
N PRO A 385 2.06 -28.55 -3.66
CA PRO A 385 3.29 -29.26 -4.02
C PRO A 385 4.19 -28.48 -4.98
N ALA A 386 3.64 -27.83 -6.01
CA ALA A 386 4.44 -27.06 -6.97
C ALA A 386 5.01 -25.78 -6.33
N LEU A 387 4.25 -25.14 -5.43
CA LEU A 387 4.72 -24.01 -4.65
C LEU A 387 5.82 -24.43 -3.66
N SER A 388 5.69 -25.59 -3.03
CA SER A 388 6.72 -26.17 -2.15
C SER A 388 8.03 -26.40 -2.89
N ASP A 389 7.97 -27.03 -4.07
CA ASP A 389 9.15 -27.28 -4.90
C ASP A 389 9.81 -25.95 -5.31
N LEU A 390 9.02 -24.94 -5.70
CA LEU A 390 9.53 -23.60 -6.02
C LEU A 390 10.17 -22.89 -4.82
N LEU A 391 9.57 -23.01 -3.63
CA LEU A 391 10.12 -22.42 -2.40
C LEU A 391 11.42 -23.09 -1.98
N HIS A 392 11.55 -24.41 -2.14
CA HIS A 392 12.82 -25.10 -1.90
C HIS A 392 13.92 -24.60 -2.84
N ASP A 393 13.62 -24.34 -4.10
CA ASP A 393 14.57 -23.76 -5.06
C ASP A 393 14.98 -22.32 -4.68
N LEU A 394 14.03 -21.51 -4.18
CA LEU A 394 14.26 -20.12 -3.77
C LEU A 394 14.96 -20.00 -2.41
N LEU A 395 14.74 -20.97 -1.52
CA LEU A 395 15.23 -21.00 -0.13
C LEU A 395 15.93 -22.34 0.17
N PRO A 396 17.07 -22.64 -0.48
CA PRO A 396 17.70 -23.97 -0.40
C PRO A 396 18.24 -24.32 1.00
N TYR A 397 18.38 -23.33 1.88
CA TYR A 397 18.86 -23.50 3.26
C TYR A 397 17.76 -23.38 4.32
N ALA A 398 16.51 -23.13 3.92
CA ALA A 398 15.39 -23.04 4.85
C ALA A 398 14.81 -24.43 5.11
N ASP A 399 14.56 -24.74 6.38
CA ASP A 399 13.81 -25.93 6.79
C ASP A 399 12.32 -25.67 6.56
N LEU A 400 11.83 -26.04 5.37
CA LEU A 400 10.47 -25.83 4.90
C LEU A 400 9.60 -27.06 5.24
N GLY A 401 8.53 -26.84 5.98
CA GLY A 401 7.53 -27.84 6.35
C GLY A 401 6.23 -27.73 5.56
N ILE A 402 5.15 -28.28 6.12
CA ILE A 402 3.86 -28.48 5.44
C ILE A 402 3.25 -27.13 5.04
N ILE A 403 2.83 -27.05 3.76
CA ILE A 403 2.08 -25.93 3.21
C ILE A 403 0.59 -26.26 3.23
N GLN A 404 -0.21 -25.50 3.98
CA GLN A 404 -1.68 -25.64 3.99
C GLN A 404 -2.35 -24.50 3.23
N ASN A 405 -3.37 -24.82 2.43
CA ASN A 405 -4.16 -23.83 1.70
C ASN A 405 -5.02 -23.02 2.67
N GLY A 406 -4.91 -21.69 2.62
CA GLY A 406 -5.73 -20.79 3.44
C GLY A 406 -6.84 -20.08 2.65
N TYR A 407 -6.53 -19.53 1.48
CA TYR A 407 -7.46 -18.66 0.76
C TYR A 407 -7.03 -18.37 -0.68
N VAL A 408 -7.96 -18.26 -1.63
CA VAL A 408 -7.72 -17.92 -3.04
C VAL A 408 -8.64 -16.78 -3.48
N ARG A 409 -8.05 -15.81 -4.18
CA ARG A 409 -8.73 -14.72 -4.87
C ARG A 409 -8.31 -14.70 -6.33
N TYR A 410 -9.18 -15.25 -7.16
CA TYR A 410 -8.98 -15.38 -8.59
C TYR A 410 -9.74 -14.30 -9.37
N LYS A 411 -9.05 -13.64 -10.29
CA LYS A 411 -9.62 -12.71 -11.29
C LYS A 411 -9.17 -13.17 -12.66
N TYR A 412 -10.10 -13.72 -13.42
CA TYR A 412 -9.87 -14.27 -14.76
C TYR A 412 -9.08 -13.32 -15.65
N GLY A 413 -8.06 -13.86 -16.32
CA GLY A 413 -7.18 -13.14 -17.25
C GLY A 413 -6.34 -12.04 -16.61
N THR A 414 -6.43 -11.83 -15.29
CA THR A 414 -5.87 -10.66 -14.61
C THR A 414 -4.86 -11.04 -13.54
N SER A 415 -5.28 -11.84 -12.55
CA SER A 415 -4.40 -12.27 -11.45
C SER A 415 -5.05 -13.36 -10.60
N CYS A 416 -4.23 -14.21 -9.99
CA CYS A 416 -4.65 -15.13 -8.93
C CYS A 416 -3.79 -14.91 -7.69
N LEU A 417 -4.39 -14.54 -6.55
CA LEU A 417 -3.72 -14.54 -5.25
C LEU A 417 -4.12 -15.82 -4.51
N ALA A 418 -3.15 -16.55 -3.97
CA ALA A 418 -3.38 -17.69 -3.10
C ALA A 418 -2.53 -17.56 -1.83
N ALA A 419 -3.17 -17.71 -0.67
CA ALA A 419 -2.56 -17.61 0.64
C ALA A 419 -2.46 -18.98 1.28
N TYR A 420 -1.38 -19.19 2.01
CA TYR A 420 -0.97 -20.45 2.58
C TYR A 420 -0.38 -20.26 3.97
N GLU A 421 -0.47 -21.29 4.80
CA GLU A 421 0.33 -21.43 6.02
C GLU A 421 1.53 -22.31 5.73
N LEU A 422 2.70 -21.94 6.25
CA LEU A 422 3.97 -22.62 6.05
C LEU A 422 4.69 -22.75 7.39
N GLU A 423 5.31 -23.89 7.62
CA GLU A 423 6.24 -24.08 8.73
C GLU A 423 7.68 -23.81 8.26
N LEU A 424 8.39 -22.92 8.95
CA LEU A 424 9.77 -22.50 8.66
C LEU A 424 10.62 -22.67 9.91
N GLY A 425 11.54 -23.65 9.92
CA GLY A 425 12.43 -23.91 11.06
C GLY A 425 11.67 -24.11 12.38
N GLY A 426 10.53 -24.80 12.32
CA GLY A 426 9.64 -25.06 13.46
C GLY A 426 8.70 -23.90 13.85
N ILE A 427 8.65 -22.81 13.06
CA ILE A 427 7.76 -21.67 13.30
C ILE A 427 6.69 -21.62 12.19
N SER A 428 5.42 -21.62 12.55
CA SER A 428 4.31 -21.42 11.61
C SER A 428 4.23 -19.94 11.20
N THR A 429 4.13 -19.67 9.89
CA THR A 429 3.91 -18.32 9.34
C THR A 429 3.04 -18.37 8.09
N SER A 430 2.29 -17.30 7.85
CA SER A 430 1.53 -17.13 6.62
C SER A 430 2.43 -16.67 5.47
N LEU A 431 2.11 -17.10 4.26
CA LEU A 431 2.63 -16.55 3.01
C LEU A 431 1.49 -16.40 2.00
N TYR A 432 1.66 -15.53 1.02
CA TYR A 432 0.81 -15.56 -0.16
C TYR A 432 1.62 -15.44 -1.44
N VAL A 433 1.10 -16.07 -2.47
CA VAL A 433 1.60 -16.01 -3.83
C VAL A 433 0.58 -15.31 -4.70
N LYS A 434 1.05 -14.56 -5.68
CA LYS A 434 0.21 -13.88 -6.65
C LYS A 434 0.74 -14.07 -8.06
N ALA A 435 -0.01 -14.83 -8.85
CA ALA A 435 0.18 -14.94 -10.28
C ALA A 435 -0.44 -13.72 -10.98
N TYR A 436 0.29 -13.15 -11.93
CA TYR A 436 -0.15 -12.05 -12.78
C TYR A 436 -0.28 -12.51 -14.22
N GLN A 437 -1.02 -11.74 -15.02
CA GLN A 437 -1.01 -11.92 -16.47
C GLN A 437 0.42 -11.80 -17.01
N PHE A 438 0.82 -12.60 -18.00
CA PHE A 438 2.20 -12.63 -18.53
C PHE A 438 2.72 -11.25 -18.98
N GLN A 439 1.84 -10.36 -19.46
CA GLN A 439 2.17 -8.97 -19.81
C GLN A 439 2.26 -8.01 -18.59
N GLY A 440 1.96 -8.49 -17.38
CA GLY A 440 2.01 -7.77 -16.10
C GLY A 440 3.42 -7.54 -15.53
N GLN A 441 4.47 -7.66 -16.34
CA GLN A 441 5.88 -7.48 -15.94
C GLN A 441 6.15 -6.12 -15.27
N ILE A 442 5.35 -5.11 -15.59
CA ILE A 442 5.31 -3.80 -14.92
C ILE A 442 5.02 -3.93 -13.41
N LYS A 443 3.98 -4.70 -13.03
CA LYS A 443 3.60 -4.88 -11.63
C LYS A 443 4.67 -5.65 -10.87
N LEU A 444 5.31 -6.63 -11.52
CA LEU A 444 6.44 -7.37 -10.97
C LEU A 444 7.68 -6.47 -10.80
N GLY A 445 7.90 -5.52 -11.72
CA GLY A 445 8.93 -4.47 -11.60
C GLY A 445 8.70 -3.54 -10.41
N HIS A 446 7.46 -3.12 -10.15
CA HIS A 446 7.11 -2.33 -8.96
C HIS A 446 7.30 -3.14 -7.68
N ILE A 447 6.90 -4.41 -7.67
CA ILE A 447 7.09 -5.32 -6.54
C ILE A 447 8.58 -5.49 -6.24
N ARG A 448 9.43 -5.71 -7.25
CA ARG A 448 10.91 -5.73 -7.08
C ARG A 448 11.46 -4.46 -6.42
N ASN A 449 10.81 -3.32 -6.64
CA ASN A 449 11.22 -2.01 -6.11
C ASN A 449 10.57 -1.66 -4.76
N LEU A 450 9.64 -2.49 -4.24
CA LEU A 450 9.14 -2.35 -2.87
C LEU A 450 10.29 -2.67 -1.92
N SER A 451 11.00 -1.63 -1.49
CA SER A 451 12.02 -1.69 -0.46
C SER A 451 11.33 -1.96 0.88
N ILE A 452 11.28 -3.22 1.30
CA ILE A 452 10.87 -3.59 2.67
C ILE A 452 12.10 -4.18 3.35
N LYS A 453 12.44 -3.63 4.53
CA LYS A 453 13.58 -4.07 5.36
C LYS A 453 13.52 -5.58 5.60
N PRO A 454 14.67 -6.26 5.74
CA PRO A 454 14.72 -7.69 5.99
C PRO A 454 14.05 -8.02 7.33
N GLY A 455 13.07 -8.93 7.29
CA GLY A 455 12.75 -9.77 8.45
C GLY A 455 13.88 -10.79 8.66
N LYS A 456 13.64 -11.86 9.43
CA LYS A 456 14.62 -12.97 9.63
C LYS A 456 15.17 -13.61 8.33
N PHE A 457 14.68 -13.22 7.16
CA PHE A 457 15.13 -13.63 5.83
C PHE A 457 15.30 -12.40 4.93
N ASP A 458 16.34 -12.39 4.09
CA ASP A 458 16.88 -11.25 3.31
C ASP A 458 15.94 -10.53 2.31
N SER A 459 14.63 -10.78 2.31
CA SER A 459 13.64 -9.89 1.65
C SER A 459 12.17 -10.22 1.94
N GLY A 460 11.85 -11.41 2.46
CA GLY A 460 10.45 -11.84 2.69
C GLY A 460 9.56 -11.77 1.45
N GLN A 461 10.14 -11.56 0.26
CA GLN A 461 9.45 -11.29 -0.98
C GLN A 461 10.27 -11.84 -2.15
N PHE A 462 9.63 -12.61 -3.02
CA PHE A 462 10.29 -13.25 -4.17
C PHE A 462 9.51 -12.96 -5.45
N VAL A 463 10.22 -12.78 -6.56
CA VAL A 463 9.63 -12.60 -7.88
C VAL A 463 10.19 -13.65 -8.83
N VAL A 464 9.30 -14.40 -9.48
CA VAL A 464 9.63 -15.47 -10.43
C VAL A 464 9.09 -15.07 -11.80
N ASP A 465 9.93 -14.38 -12.57
CA ASP A 465 9.52 -13.71 -13.82
C ASP A 465 8.98 -14.67 -14.88
N GLN A 466 9.59 -15.86 -14.98
CA GLN A 466 9.17 -16.88 -15.95
C GLN A 466 7.72 -17.34 -15.73
N LEU A 467 7.24 -17.24 -14.49
CA LEU A 467 5.89 -17.60 -14.07
C LEU A 467 5.01 -16.38 -13.80
N ALA A 468 5.50 -15.17 -14.08
CA ALA A 468 4.85 -13.92 -13.73
C ALA A 468 4.27 -13.90 -12.29
N LEU A 469 5.07 -14.37 -11.33
CA LEU A 469 4.59 -14.73 -9.99
C LEU A 469 5.37 -13.94 -8.93
N ALA A 470 4.66 -13.43 -7.91
CA ALA A 470 5.27 -12.80 -6.74
C ALA A 470 4.86 -13.54 -5.47
N ILE A 471 5.79 -13.77 -4.57
CA ILE A 471 5.59 -14.45 -3.29
C ILE A 471 5.92 -13.47 -2.17
N PHE A 472 5.12 -13.47 -1.12
CA PHE A 472 5.28 -12.61 0.05
C PHE A 472 5.13 -13.48 1.30
N ILE A 473 6.11 -13.41 2.19
CA ILE A 473 6.12 -14.10 3.48
C ILE A 473 5.79 -13.05 4.55
N PHE A 474 4.82 -13.35 5.40
CA PHE A 474 4.43 -12.48 6.52
C PHE A 474 5.67 -12.09 7.35
N PRO A 475 5.82 -10.82 7.79
CA PRO A 475 4.83 -9.73 7.75
C PRO A 475 4.94 -8.82 6.51
N VAL A 476 5.55 -9.28 5.41
CA VAL A 476 5.65 -8.50 4.17
C VAL A 476 4.34 -8.59 3.39
N ASP A 477 3.79 -7.44 2.99
CA ASP A 477 2.57 -7.35 2.20
C ASP A 477 2.64 -6.18 1.21
N ALA A 478 2.17 -6.39 -0.02
CA ALA A 478 2.27 -5.43 -1.11
C ALA A 478 1.33 -4.22 -0.96
N LYS A 479 0.26 -4.34 -0.18
CA LYS A 479 -0.76 -3.29 0.02
C LYS A 479 -0.99 -2.91 1.48
N LEU A 480 -0.33 -3.58 2.42
CA LEU A 480 -0.31 -3.24 3.84
C LEU A 480 1.12 -2.88 4.28
N PRO A 481 1.70 -1.77 3.80
CA PRO A 481 3.12 -1.45 4.05
C PRO A 481 3.44 -1.23 5.54
N ALA A 482 2.45 -0.81 6.34
CA ALA A 482 2.61 -0.66 7.77
C ALA A 482 2.57 -1.99 8.55
N LEU A 483 2.27 -3.12 7.89
CA LEU A 483 2.24 -4.43 8.53
C LEU A 483 3.61 -4.83 9.07
N SER A 484 4.66 -4.63 8.28
CA SER A 484 6.02 -4.93 8.73
C SER A 484 6.45 -4.03 9.88
N LEU A 485 5.98 -2.77 9.93
CA LEU A 485 6.27 -1.84 11.04
C LEU A 485 5.54 -2.23 12.33
N LEU A 486 4.29 -2.70 12.24
CA LEU A 486 3.50 -3.10 13.39
C LEU A 486 3.94 -4.46 13.93
N SER A 487 4.34 -5.39 13.06
CA SER A 487 4.73 -6.75 13.44
C SER A 487 6.16 -6.86 13.96
N ASP A 488 7.04 -5.91 13.65
CA ASP A 488 8.44 -5.91 14.10
C ASP A 488 8.58 -5.27 15.50
N PRO A 489 9.08 -6.00 16.52
CA PRO A 489 9.28 -5.49 17.87
C PRO A 489 10.19 -4.26 17.98
N GLN A 490 11.07 -4.00 16.99
CA GLN A 490 11.96 -2.84 17.01
C GLN A 490 11.29 -1.57 16.48
N THR A 491 10.39 -1.70 15.50
CA THR A 491 9.71 -0.56 14.86
C THR A 491 8.31 -0.30 15.42
N ARG A 492 7.65 -1.32 15.99
CA ARG A 492 6.34 -1.21 16.64
C ARG A 492 6.31 -0.13 17.74
N PRO A 493 7.29 -0.04 18.67
CA PRO A 493 7.26 0.99 19.71
C PRO A 493 7.25 2.41 19.15
N ILE A 494 7.96 2.65 18.03
CA ILE A 494 8.01 3.95 17.35
C ILE A 494 6.63 4.30 16.76
N LEU A 495 5.95 3.32 16.17
CA LEU A 495 4.61 3.49 15.63
C LEU A 495 3.58 3.76 16.74
N LEU A 496 3.63 2.97 17.82
CA LEU A 496 2.69 3.06 18.94
C LEU A 496 2.92 4.29 19.83
N HIS A 497 4.16 4.77 19.98
CA HIS A 497 4.46 6.01 20.69
C HIS A 497 3.69 7.21 20.14
N ARG A 498 3.48 7.28 18.82
CA ARG A 498 2.71 8.37 18.20
C ARG A 498 1.21 8.25 18.46
N LEU A 499 0.71 7.03 18.64
CA LEU A 499 -0.71 6.76 18.89
C LEU A 499 -1.07 6.90 20.38
N PHE A 500 -0.13 6.59 21.26
CA PHE A 500 -0.31 6.54 22.71
C PHE A 500 0.81 7.29 23.45
N PRO A 501 1.03 8.60 23.21
CA PRO A 501 2.16 9.33 23.78
C PRO A 501 2.16 9.38 25.32
N GLU A 502 0.98 9.30 25.93
CA GLU A 502 0.80 9.33 27.40
C GLU A 502 0.73 7.93 28.02
N ASN A 503 0.90 6.86 27.23
CA ASN A 503 0.83 5.48 27.71
C ASN A 503 2.04 4.66 27.23
N PRO A 504 3.18 4.75 27.93
CA PRO A 504 4.40 4.02 27.60
C PRO A 504 4.25 2.50 27.63
N GLY A 505 3.35 1.97 28.47
CA GLY A 505 3.10 0.53 28.56
C GLY A 505 2.61 -0.07 27.24
N MET A 506 1.87 0.71 26.45
CA MET A 506 1.41 0.29 25.14
C MET A 506 2.52 0.23 24.08
N TRP A 507 3.66 0.90 24.25
CA TRP A 507 4.71 0.92 23.21
C TRP A 507 5.40 -0.43 23.09
N GLU A 508 5.57 -1.11 24.22
CA GLU A 508 6.24 -2.41 24.31
C GLU A 508 5.24 -3.57 24.24
N SER A 509 3.96 -3.30 23.98
CA SER A 509 2.90 -4.32 23.95
C SER A 509 3.26 -5.54 23.10
N SER A 510 2.95 -6.74 23.55
CA SER A 510 3.00 -7.94 22.73
C SER A 510 1.95 -7.85 21.60
N LEU A 511 2.20 -8.56 20.51
CA LEU A 511 1.29 -8.60 19.37
C LEU A 511 0.86 -10.04 19.09
N HIS A 512 -0.45 -10.25 19.02
CA HIS A 512 -1.07 -11.50 18.62
C HIS A 512 -1.94 -11.27 17.40
N THR A 513 -1.64 -11.95 16.29
CA THR A 513 -2.46 -11.88 15.07
C THR A 513 -3.82 -12.52 15.33
N LEU A 514 -4.90 -11.77 15.09
CA LEU A 514 -6.27 -12.28 15.16
C LEU A 514 -6.77 -12.70 13.78
N ALA A 515 -6.47 -11.90 12.75
CA ALA A 515 -6.85 -12.19 11.38
C ALA A 515 -5.91 -11.52 10.38
N TYR A 516 -5.51 -12.25 9.34
CA TYR A 516 -4.73 -11.71 8.23
C TYR A 516 -5.39 -12.09 6.90
N LYS A 517 -5.79 -11.06 6.14
CA LYS A 517 -6.33 -11.20 4.78
C LYS A 517 -5.38 -10.45 3.82
N PRO A 518 -4.48 -11.17 3.12
CA PRO A 518 -3.46 -10.55 2.28
C PRO A 518 -3.97 -9.47 1.33
N GLU A 519 -3.20 -8.39 1.21
CA GLU A 519 -3.50 -7.19 0.44
C GLU A 519 -4.83 -6.48 0.77
N ARG A 520 -5.51 -6.84 1.87
CA ARG A 520 -6.80 -6.24 2.27
C ARG A 520 -6.76 -5.67 3.68
N ARG A 521 -6.50 -6.53 4.66
CA ARG A 521 -6.62 -6.17 6.08
C ARG A 521 -5.78 -7.07 6.97
N PHE A 522 -5.27 -6.48 8.05
CA PHE A 522 -4.66 -7.20 9.15
C PHE A 522 -5.27 -6.74 10.47
N VAL A 523 -5.55 -7.68 11.37
CA VAL A 523 -6.15 -7.44 12.68
C VAL A 523 -5.28 -8.12 13.73
N ALA A 524 -4.84 -7.37 14.72
CA ALA A 524 -4.04 -7.85 15.83
C ALA A 524 -4.59 -7.41 17.18
N HIS A 525 -4.39 -8.25 18.18
CA HIS A 525 -4.52 -7.94 19.59
C HIS A 525 -3.17 -7.45 20.11
N LEU A 526 -3.16 -6.28 20.73
CA LEU A 526 -2.00 -5.74 21.45
C LEU A 526 -2.28 -5.78 22.94
N LEU A 527 -1.35 -6.36 23.70
CA LEU A 527 -1.43 -6.49 25.16
C LEU A 527 -0.18 -5.88 25.80
N SER A 528 -0.35 -4.87 26.65
CA SER A 528 0.73 -4.30 27.44
C SER A 528 1.04 -5.14 28.69
N ASP A 529 2.23 -4.97 29.25
CA ASP A 529 2.62 -5.59 30.52
C ASP A 529 1.80 -5.05 31.71
N SER A 530 1.23 -3.85 31.58
CA SER A 530 0.27 -3.25 32.52
C SER A 530 -1.14 -3.86 32.41
N GLY A 531 -1.39 -4.73 31.44
CA GLY A 531 -2.66 -5.44 31.24
C GLY A 531 -3.66 -4.71 30.32
N GLU A 532 -3.26 -3.61 29.69
CA GLU A 532 -4.08 -2.87 28.75
C GLU A 532 -4.16 -3.60 27.42
N GLN A 533 -5.37 -3.67 26.86
CA GLN A 533 -5.67 -4.48 25.67
C GLN A 533 -6.37 -3.62 24.62
N VAL A 534 -5.87 -3.69 23.39
CA VAL A 534 -6.46 -3.00 22.25
C VAL A 534 -6.46 -3.88 21.00
N THR A 535 -7.38 -3.59 20.08
CA THR A 535 -7.39 -4.19 18.75
C THR A 535 -6.82 -3.20 17.73
N ALA A 536 -5.75 -3.59 17.05
CA ALA A 536 -5.14 -2.84 15.96
C ALA A 536 -5.59 -3.41 14.60
N ARG A 537 -6.07 -2.53 13.71
CA ARG A 537 -6.54 -2.88 12.36
C ARG A 537 -5.80 -2.07 11.30
N LEU A 538 -5.09 -2.76 10.42
CA LEU A 538 -4.45 -2.17 9.24
C LEU A 538 -5.30 -2.43 8.00
N TYR A 539 -5.41 -1.40 7.17
CA TYR A 539 -6.22 -1.40 5.97
C TYR A 539 -5.36 -1.15 4.73
N ARG A 540 -5.81 -1.67 3.58
CA ARG A 540 -5.33 -1.15 2.30
C ARG A 540 -5.88 0.26 2.08
N ASP A 541 -5.12 1.07 1.36
CA ASP A 541 -5.40 2.48 1.07
C ASP A 541 -6.87 2.77 0.70
N SER A 542 -7.38 2.10 -0.34
CA SER A 542 -8.77 2.27 -0.82
C SER A 542 -9.87 1.82 0.14
N ASP A 543 -9.54 1.09 1.21
CA ASP A 543 -10.50 0.60 2.19
C ASP A 543 -10.46 1.43 3.50
N PHE A 544 -9.43 2.25 3.74
CA PHE A 544 -9.28 3.00 5.01
C PHE A 544 -10.26 4.16 5.16
N ASP A 545 -10.33 5.07 4.17
CA ASP A 545 -11.17 6.26 4.24
C ASP A 545 -12.67 5.95 4.49
N PRO A 546 -13.29 4.99 3.78
CA PRO A 546 -14.69 4.63 4.03
C PRO A 546 -14.94 4.10 5.44
N VAL A 547 -13.98 3.37 6.02
CA VAL A 547 -14.09 2.85 7.39
C VAL A 547 -13.90 3.97 8.40
N TRP A 548 -12.92 4.85 8.17
CA TRP A 548 -12.66 5.98 9.03
C TRP A 548 -13.87 6.93 9.12
N GLN A 549 -14.49 7.26 7.98
CA GLN A 549 -15.65 8.17 7.94
C GLN A 549 -16.84 7.67 8.77
N LYS A 550 -16.98 6.35 8.95
CA LYS A 550 -18.05 5.73 9.75
C LYS A 550 -17.71 5.65 11.23
N THR A 551 -16.44 5.82 11.61
CA THR A 551 -15.99 5.62 13.00
C THR A 551 -16.73 6.55 13.95
N GLY A 552 -17.38 5.98 14.97
CA GLY A 552 -18.21 6.73 15.93
C GLY A 552 -19.62 7.09 15.44
N SER A 553 -20.07 6.56 14.29
CA SER A 553 -21.45 6.73 13.81
C SER A 553 -22.45 5.84 14.54
N LEU A 554 -21.98 4.74 15.12
CA LEU A 554 -22.77 3.78 15.90
C LEU A 554 -22.27 3.77 17.34
N GLN A 555 -23.16 3.51 18.29
CA GLN A 555 -22.88 3.60 19.72
C GLN A 555 -23.31 2.34 20.46
N SER A 556 -22.69 2.10 21.62
CA SER A 556 -23.17 1.08 22.55
C SER A 556 -24.53 1.49 23.14
N SER A 557 -25.36 0.51 23.47
CA SER A 557 -26.66 0.67 24.13
C SER A 557 -26.82 -0.33 25.28
N SER A 558 -28.05 -0.64 25.72
CA SER A 558 -28.29 -1.49 26.89
C SER A 558 -27.75 -2.91 26.75
N ARG A 559 -27.88 -3.51 25.56
CA ARG A 559 -27.40 -4.86 25.27
C ARG A 559 -26.27 -4.87 24.24
N LEU A 560 -26.28 -3.92 23.30
CA LEU A 560 -25.26 -3.83 22.27
C LEU A 560 -24.01 -3.11 22.76
N ARG A 561 -22.84 -3.74 22.56
CA ARG A 561 -21.52 -3.13 22.75
C ARG A 561 -20.80 -2.94 21.41
N ILE A 562 -20.29 -1.74 21.19
CA ILE A 562 -19.50 -1.37 20.02
C ILE A 562 -18.16 -0.80 20.50
N ALA A 563 -17.07 -1.27 19.90
CA ALA A 563 -15.73 -0.82 20.27
C ALA A 563 -15.52 0.66 19.95
N HIS A 564 -15.14 1.45 20.94
CA HIS A 564 -14.65 2.80 20.77
C HIS A 564 -13.28 2.82 20.09
N CYS A 565 -13.12 3.72 19.11
CA CYS A 565 -11.81 4.01 18.54
C CYS A 565 -10.99 4.81 19.56
N LEU A 566 -9.80 4.32 19.89
CA LEU A 566 -8.88 4.93 20.86
C LEU A 566 -7.81 5.78 20.16
N ALA A 567 -7.34 5.34 18.99
CA ALA A 567 -6.32 6.04 18.23
C ALA A 567 -6.38 5.65 16.74
N HIS A 568 -5.79 6.48 15.88
CA HIS A 568 -5.66 6.17 14.45
C HIS A 568 -4.41 6.82 13.86
N SER A 569 -3.98 6.31 12.70
CA SER A 569 -2.92 6.92 11.90
C SER A 569 -3.27 6.81 10.41
N TYR A 570 -3.69 7.94 9.82
CA TYR A 570 -3.96 8.05 8.39
C TYR A 570 -2.79 7.60 7.53
N ARG A 571 -1.58 8.09 7.81
CA ARG A 571 -0.35 7.74 7.08
C ARG A 571 -0.10 6.23 6.96
N HIS A 572 -0.53 5.46 7.95
CA HIS A 572 -0.26 4.02 8.05
C HIS A 572 -1.53 3.19 7.84
N HIS A 573 -2.67 3.82 7.54
CA HIS A 573 -3.99 3.19 7.45
C HIS A 573 -4.28 2.28 8.64
N LEU A 574 -3.97 2.77 9.84
CA LEU A 574 -4.07 2.04 11.10
C LEU A 574 -5.20 2.63 11.95
N LEU A 575 -6.11 1.79 12.40
CA LEU A 575 -7.14 2.09 13.37
C LEU A 575 -6.94 1.25 14.62
N VAL A 576 -6.99 1.86 15.81
CA VAL A 576 -6.89 1.16 17.09
C VAL A 576 -8.17 1.40 17.88
N SER A 577 -8.77 0.32 18.37
CA SER A 577 -10.01 0.34 19.14
C SER A 577 -9.88 -0.43 20.45
N GLU A 578 -10.81 -0.22 21.37
CA GLU A 578 -10.86 -0.99 22.61
C GLU A 578 -10.94 -2.50 22.32
N TRP A 579 -10.34 -3.29 23.21
CA TRP A 579 -10.55 -4.72 23.23
C TRP A 579 -11.94 -5.05 23.78
N LEU A 580 -12.67 -5.91 23.07
CA LEU A 580 -13.98 -6.39 23.49
C LEU A 580 -13.84 -7.81 24.07
N PRO A 581 -14.14 -8.03 25.37
CA PRO A 581 -14.15 -9.37 25.95
C PRO A 581 -15.38 -10.15 25.49
N GLY A 582 -15.32 -11.47 25.62
CA GLY A 582 -16.47 -12.37 25.39
C GLY A 582 -16.08 -13.65 24.67
N ILE A 583 -17.07 -14.52 24.49
CA ILE A 583 -16.97 -15.76 23.73
C ILE A 583 -17.68 -15.57 22.39
N LEU A 584 -17.10 -16.05 21.29
CA LEU A 584 -17.75 -15.94 19.98
C LEU A 584 -19.07 -16.71 19.96
N LEU A 585 -20.13 -16.09 19.44
CA LEU A 585 -21.43 -16.77 19.30
C LEU A 585 -21.29 -18.02 18.43
N SER A 586 -20.43 -17.99 17.40
CA SER A 586 -20.13 -19.16 16.58
C SER A 586 -19.63 -20.36 17.38
N GLU A 587 -18.93 -20.14 18.49
CA GLU A 587 -18.47 -21.22 19.38
C GLU A 587 -19.63 -21.75 20.21
N LEU A 588 -20.40 -20.85 20.82
CA LEU A 588 -21.55 -21.18 21.68
C LEU A 588 -22.69 -21.91 20.97
N ILE A 589 -22.82 -21.73 19.66
CA ILE A 589 -23.82 -22.45 18.87
C ILE A 589 -23.24 -23.70 18.17
N SER A 590 -21.92 -23.88 18.14
CA SER A 590 -21.29 -25.03 17.50
C SER A 590 -21.29 -26.30 18.37
N THR A 591 -21.63 -26.17 19.65
CA THR A 591 -21.76 -27.28 20.59
C THR A 591 -23.03 -28.09 20.31
N GLY A 592 -23.06 -29.40 20.63
CA GLY A 592 -24.21 -30.29 20.37
C GLY A 592 -25.54 -29.87 21.02
N SER A 593 -25.54 -28.82 21.83
CA SER A 593 -26.72 -28.06 22.24
C SER A 593 -26.39 -26.58 22.11
N PRO A 594 -27.04 -25.82 21.20
CA PRO A 594 -26.76 -24.40 21.02
C PRO A 594 -27.25 -23.59 22.21
N ASP A 595 -26.48 -22.57 22.62
CA ASP A 595 -26.95 -21.58 23.58
C ASP A 595 -27.99 -20.64 22.93
N LEU A 596 -29.26 -21.05 22.98
CA LEU A 596 -30.36 -20.27 22.41
C LEU A 596 -30.61 -18.95 23.16
N GLN A 597 -30.17 -18.83 24.41
CA GLN A 597 -30.29 -17.57 25.15
C GLN A 597 -29.29 -16.54 24.62
N ALA A 598 -28.04 -16.95 24.35
CA ALA A 598 -27.05 -16.11 23.70
C ALA A 598 -27.52 -15.65 22.29
N VAL A 599 -28.17 -16.54 21.54
CA VAL A 599 -28.79 -16.20 20.25
C VAL A 599 -29.93 -15.18 20.40
N ALA A 600 -30.79 -15.34 21.42
CA ALA A 600 -31.85 -14.38 21.69
C ALA A 600 -31.30 -13.00 22.13
N ASN A 601 -30.25 -12.98 22.96
CA ASN A 601 -29.57 -11.74 23.33
C ASN A 601 -28.98 -11.05 22.09
N THR A 602 -28.42 -11.83 21.17
CA THR A 602 -27.91 -11.35 19.88
C THR A 602 -29.01 -10.70 19.04
N GLY A 603 -30.18 -11.32 18.97
CA GLY A 603 -31.34 -10.75 18.27
C GLY A 603 -31.78 -9.41 18.86
N ALA A 604 -31.80 -9.30 20.19
CA ALA A 604 -32.15 -8.05 20.86
C ALA A 604 -31.11 -6.94 20.62
N ALA A 605 -29.81 -7.25 20.69
CA ALA A 605 -28.74 -6.30 20.39
C ALA A 605 -28.76 -5.85 18.91
N LEU A 606 -29.12 -6.76 17.99
CA LEU A 606 -29.28 -6.41 16.57
C LEU A 606 -30.46 -5.45 16.36
N ALA A 607 -31.58 -5.67 17.06
CA ALA A 607 -32.69 -4.74 17.04
C ALA A 607 -32.31 -3.37 17.63
N GLU A 608 -31.53 -3.33 18.73
CA GLU A 608 -30.99 -2.08 19.27
C GLU A 608 -30.12 -1.35 18.23
N LEU A 609 -29.23 -2.05 17.51
CA LEU A 609 -28.47 -1.48 16.40
C LEU A 609 -29.41 -0.82 15.39
N HIS A 610 -30.40 -1.55 14.89
CA HIS A 610 -31.32 -1.09 13.85
C HIS A 610 -32.22 0.09 14.26
N THR A 611 -32.30 0.41 15.56
CA THR A 611 -33.03 1.60 16.07
C THR A 611 -32.18 2.88 16.10
N GLN A 612 -30.87 2.78 15.88
CA GLN A 612 -29.96 3.93 15.91
C GLN A 612 -30.14 4.82 14.67
N PRO A 613 -29.73 6.10 14.73
CA PRO A 613 -29.70 6.97 13.55
C PRO A 613 -28.65 6.50 12.54
N CYS A 614 -28.99 6.51 11.25
CA CYS A 614 -28.09 6.05 10.19
C CYS A 614 -27.57 7.20 9.28
N GLU A 615 -27.86 8.46 9.60
CA GLU A 615 -27.55 9.63 8.74
C GLU A 615 -26.08 9.75 8.30
N ARG A 616 -25.14 9.23 9.11
CA ARG A 616 -23.70 9.22 8.83
C ARG A 616 -23.23 7.98 8.07
N LEU A 617 -24.12 7.02 7.81
CA LEU A 617 -23.84 5.81 7.05
C LEU A 617 -24.27 5.99 5.59
N HIS A 618 -23.56 5.32 4.69
CA HIS A 618 -23.95 5.30 3.29
C HIS A 618 -25.25 4.52 3.09
N GLN A 619 -26.08 4.96 2.15
CA GLN A 619 -27.30 4.25 1.79
C GLN A 619 -26.98 2.96 1.02
N PHE A 620 -27.61 1.86 1.42
CA PHE A 620 -27.56 0.59 0.72
C PHE A 620 -28.27 0.73 -0.63
N ALA A 621 -27.51 0.55 -1.70
CA ALA A 621 -28.03 0.65 -3.05
C ALA A 621 -28.43 -0.74 -3.56
N SER A 622 -29.73 -1.07 -3.52
CA SER A 622 -30.27 -2.33 -4.03
C SER A 622 -29.89 -2.61 -5.50
N GLN A 623 -29.77 -1.56 -6.33
CA GLN A 623 -29.27 -1.68 -7.69
C GLN A 623 -27.79 -2.06 -7.77
N ALA A 624 -26.96 -1.58 -6.84
CA ALA A 624 -25.54 -1.96 -6.78
C ALA A 624 -25.42 -3.43 -6.35
N GLU A 625 -26.27 -3.86 -5.42
CA GLU A 625 -26.34 -5.26 -4.99
C GLU A 625 -26.74 -6.20 -6.13
N ALA A 626 -27.78 -5.86 -6.89
CA ALA A 626 -28.16 -6.64 -8.08
C ALA A 626 -27.02 -6.77 -9.10
N ARG A 627 -26.21 -5.71 -9.30
CA ARG A 627 -25.02 -5.76 -10.16
C ARG A 627 -23.95 -6.69 -9.60
N ARG A 628 -23.70 -6.63 -8.29
CA ARG A 628 -22.73 -7.52 -7.62
C ARG A 628 -23.09 -8.99 -7.78
N LEU A 629 -24.38 -9.34 -7.68
CA LEU A 629 -24.84 -10.72 -7.91
C LEU A 629 -24.57 -11.17 -9.35
N VAL A 630 -24.80 -10.30 -10.34
CA VAL A 630 -24.52 -10.60 -11.76
C VAL A 630 -23.02 -10.72 -12.03
N GLU A 631 -22.20 -9.85 -11.45
CA GLU A 631 -20.74 -9.94 -11.54
C GLU A 631 -20.22 -11.26 -10.93
N LEU A 632 -20.76 -11.65 -9.78
CA LEU A 632 -20.45 -12.91 -9.14
C LEU A 632 -20.86 -14.11 -10.00
N ALA A 633 -22.05 -14.10 -10.59
CA ALA A 633 -22.50 -15.13 -11.53
C ALA A 633 -21.53 -15.29 -12.71
N GLY A 634 -21.04 -14.18 -13.27
CA GLY A 634 -20.00 -14.20 -14.30
C GLY A 634 -18.72 -14.89 -13.83
N GLY A 635 -18.29 -14.62 -12.59
CA GLY A 635 -17.16 -15.30 -11.95
C GLY A 635 -17.40 -16.81 -11.77
N LEU A 636 -18.58 -17.21 -11.32
CA LEU A 636 -18.96 -18.62 -11.15
C LEU A 636 -18.98 -19.35 -12.50
N GLY A 637 -19.48 -18.71 -13.56
CA GLY A 637 -19.46 -19.27 -14.92
C GLY A 637 -18.05 -19.48 -15.47
N ILE A 638 -17.07 -18.67 -15.05
CA ILE A 638 -15.66 -18.88 -15.41
C ILE A 638 -15.06 -20.07 -14.64
N LEU A 639 -15.41 -20.20 -13.35
CA LEU A 639 -14.96 -21.32 -12.51
C LEU A 639 -15.55 -22.65 -13.00
N SER A 640 -16.83 -22.65 -13.37
CA SER A 640 -17.55 -23.82 -13.83
C SER A 640 -18.49 -23.45 -14.98
N PRO A 641 -18.09 -23.67 -16.25
CA PRO A 641 -18.89 -23.27 -17.41
C PRO A 641 -20.30 -23.87 -17.45
N SER A 642 -20.51 -25.05 -16.86
CA SER A 642 -21.83 -25.67 -16.72
C SER A 642 -22.80 -24.83 -15.89
N LEU A 643 -22.29 -24.02 -14.95
CA LEU A 643 -23.08 -23.16 -14.08
C LEU A 643 -23.36 -21.77 -14.66
N ALA A 644 -22.76 -21.39 -15.79
CA ALA A 644 -22.85 -20.03 -16.31
C ALA A 644 -24.31 -19.58 -16.55
N GLY A 645 -25.12 -20.44 -17.19
CA GLY A 645 -26.55 -20.16 -17.42
C GLY A 645 -27.34 -20.07 -16.12
N LYS A 646 -27.27 -21.10 -15.28
CA LYS A 646 -28.01 -21.19 -14.02
C LYS A 646 -27.67 -20.05 -13.06
N SER A 647 -26.39 -19.79 -12.82
CA SER A 647 -25.95 -18.73 -11.90
C SER A 647 -26.39 -17.34 -12.36
N LEU A 648 -26.33 -17.05 -13.67
CA LEU A 648 -26.78 -15.78 -14.22
C LEU A 648 -28.29 -15.60 -14.07
N GLU A 649 -29.07 -16.64 -14.38
CA GLU A 649 -30.52 -16.61 -14.22
C GLU A 649 -30.92 -16.36 -12.76
N LEU A 650 -30.31 -17.08 -11.82
CA LEU A 650 -30.57 -16.90 -10.39
C LEU A 650 -30.17 -15.51 -9.90
N ALA A 651 -29.01 -15.00 -10.31
CA ALA A 651 -28.56 -13.65 -9.96
C ALA A 651 -29.51 -12.57 -10.47
N GLN A 652 -30.01 -12.70 -11.71
CA GLN A 652 -30.98 -11.76 -12.29
C GLN A 652 -32.33 -11.82 -11.56
N LYS A 653 -32.83 -13.02 -11.25
CA LYS A 653 -34.07 -13.21 -10.49
C LYS A 653 -33.96 -12.60 -9.08
N LEU A 654 -32.87 -12.89 -8.37
CA LEU A 654 -32.59 -12.32 -7.04
C LEU A 654 -32.49 -10.80 -7.11
N GLY A 655 -31.66 -10.28 -8.01
CA GLY A 655 -31.45 -8.84 -8.18
C GLY A 655 -32.75 -8.10 -8.48
N ALA A 656 -33.59 -8.64 -9.36
CA ALA A 656 -34.89 -8.05 -9.69
C ALA A 656 -35.83 -7.99 -8.49
N ARG A 657 -35.86 -9.02 -7.63
CA ARG A 657 -36.68 -9.03 -6.40
C ARG A 657 -36.11 -8.09 -5.33
N LEU A 658 -34.79 -8.08 -5.12
CA LEU A 658 -34.13 -7.19 -4.14
C LEU A 658 -34.35 -5.71 -4.45
N VAL A 659 -34.33 -5.33 -5.73
CA VAL A 659 -34.59 -3.94 -6.15
C VAL A 659 -36.02 -3.48 -5.82
N GLN A 660 -36.98 -4.40 -5.70
CA GLN A 660 -38.37 -4.09 -5.34
C GLN A 660 -38.59 -3.92 -3.83
N ILE A 661 -37.64 -4.34 -3.00
CA ILE A 661 -37.77 -4.23 -1.53
C ILE A 661 -37.60 -2.75 -1.13
N PRO A 662 -38.55 -2.16 -0.38
CA PRO A 662 -38.43 -0.80 0.11
C PRO A 662 -37.16 -0.61 0.95
N THR A 663 -36.46 0.49 0.69
CA THR A 663 -35.27 0.92 1.44
C THR A 663 -35.70 1.73 2.64
N GLU A 664 -36.42 1.11 3.59
CA GLU A 664 -36.54 1.69 4.93
C GLU A 664 -35.13 1.66 5.56
N GLY A 665 -34.47 2.83 5.60
CA GLY A 665 -33.07 2.96 5.94
C GLY A 665 -32.84 2.91 7.44
N MET A 666 -32.57 1.71 7.97
CA MET A 666 -32.05 1.49 9.32
C MET A 666 -30.54 1.23 9.24
N PRO A 667 -29.74 1.56 10.26
CA PRO A 667 -28.35 1.15 10.26
C PRO A 667 -28.30 -0.38 10.34
N ILE A 668 -27.63 -1.01 9.39
CA ILE A 668 -27.36 -2.45 9.36
C ILE A 668 -25.84 -2.67 9.40
N HIS A 669 -25.42 -3.79 9.94
CA HIS A 669 -24.03 -4.21 10.03
C HIS A 669 -23.43 -4.54 8.66
N GLY A 670 -24.20 -5.15 7.75
CA GLY A 670 -23.81 -5.40 6.35
C GLY A 670 -22.99 -6.68 6.08
N ASP A 671 -22.47 -7.35 7.11
CA ASP A 671 -21.85 -8.69 7.05
C ASP A 671 -22.10 -9.43 8.39
N PHE A 672 -23.37 -9.47 8.81
CA PHE A 672 -23.75 -9.99 10.13
C PHE A 672 -23.85 -11.51 10.15
N TYR A 673 -22.96 -12.19 10.88
CA TYR A 673 -23.00 -13.64 11.06
C TYR A 673 -22.38 -14.05 12.41
N PRO A 674 -22.57 -15.31 12.88
CA PRO A 674 -22.22 -15.70 14.25
C PRO A 674 -20.77 -15.44 14.70
N ALA A 675 -19.79 -15.42 13.79
CA ALA A 675 -18.39 -15.16 14.17
C ALA A 675 -18.06 -13.67 14.30
N GLN A 676 -19.01 -12.78 14.01
CA GLN A 676 -18.90 -11.33 14.23
C GLN A 676 -19.57 -10.89 15.55
N VAL A 677 -19.97 -11.85 16.38
CA VAL A 677 -20.70 -11.59 17.62
C VAL A 677 -19.93 -12.18 18.80
N LEU A 678 -19.63 -11.35 19.79
CA LEU A 678 -19.09 -11.76 21.09
C LEU A 678 -20.17 -11.67 22.16
N ILE A 679 -20.20 -12.66 23.05
CA ILE A 679 -21.14 -12.76 24.16
C ILE A 679 -20.37 -12.63 25.47
N ASP A 680 -20.77 -11.65 26.28
CA ASP A 680 -20.25 -11.41 27.64
C ASP A 680 -21.44 -11.29 28.61
N GLY A 681 -21.90 -12.42 29.10
CA GLY A 681 -23.14 -12.51 29.87
C GLY A 681 -24.37 -12.10 29.03
N GLU A 682 -25.02 -11.02 29.43
CA GLU A 682 -26.15 -10.44 28.68
C GLU A 682 -25.73 -9.40 27.63
N LEU A 683 -24.49 -8.92 27.69
CA LEU A 683 -23.96 -7.96 26.73
C LEU A 683 -23.49 -8.67 25.46
N VAL A 684 -23.79 -8.05 24.32
CA VAL A 684 -23.46 -8.57 22.99
C VAL A 684 -22.61 -7.55 22.27
N ALA A 685 -21.39 -7.93 21.94
CA ALA A 685 -20.46 -7.11 21.19
C ALA A 685 -20.51 -7.45 19.69
N PHE A 686 -20.66 -6.44 18.83
CA PHE A 686 -20.55 -6.61 17.38
C PHE A 686 -19.15 -6.23 16.92
N LEU A 687 -18.53 -7.16 16.21
CA LEU A 687 -17.23 -7.01 15.57
C LEU A 687 -17.41 -6.49 14.13
N ASP A 688 -16.36 -5.90 13.57
CA ASP A 688 -16.27 -5.62 12.13
C ASP A 688 -17.44 -4.85 11.50
N LEU A 689 -17.72 -3.65 12.01
CA LEU A 689 -18.71 -2.72 11.46
C LEU A 689 -18.21 -1.95 10.21
N ASP A 690 -17.16 -2.45 9.54
CA ASP A 690 -16.54 -1.78 8.39
C ASP A 690 -17.51 -1.71 7.19
N GLU A 691 -18.40 -2.69 7.05
CA GLU A 691 -19.43 -2.78 6.00
C GLU A 691 -20.78 -2.16 6.40
N ALA A 692 -20.85 -1.48 7.55
CA ALA A 692 -22.11 -0.89 8.02
C ALA A 692 -22.65 0.19 7.06
N VAL A 693 -23.97 0.16 6.83
CA VAL A 693 -24.71 1.01 5.88
C VAL A 693 -26.14 1.26 6.38
N CYS A 694 -26.86 2.24 5.83
CA CYS A 694 -28.31 2.33 5.98
C CYS A 694 -28.99 1.34 5.02
N GLY A 695 -29.72 0.35 5.52
CA GLY A 695 -30.43 -0.61 4.69
C GLY A 695 -31.62 -1.24 5.40
N HIS A 696 -32.23 -2.22 4.74
CA HIS A 696 -33.37 -2.93 5.30
C HIS A 696 -32.89 -3.94 6.37
N PRO A 697 -33.48 -3.98 7.58
CA PRO A 697 -33.01 -4.79 8.72
C PRO A 697 -32.96 -6.30 8.46
N ALA A 698 -33.81 -6.79 7.54
CA ALA A 698 -33.79 -8.19 7.10
C ALA A 698 -32.47 -8.61 6.42
N ALA A 699 -31.64 -7.66 5.96
CA ALA A 699 -30.35 -7.96 5.34
C ALA A 699 -29.39 -8.64 6.31
N ASP A 700 -29.28 -8.14 7.55
CA ASP A 700 -28.42 -8.73 8.57
C ASP A 700 -28.94 -10.09 9.05
N ILE A 701 -30.25 -10.21 9.27
CA ILE A 701 -30.88 -11.50 9.62
C ILE A 701 -30.68 -12.52 8.50
N GLY A 702 -30.86 -12.11 7.25
CA GLY A 702 -30.64 -12.95 6.07
C GLY A 702 -29.18 -13.36 5.92
N SER A 703 -28.23 -12.45 6.17
CA SER A 703 -26.79 -12.77 6.17
C SER A 703 -26.44 -13.83 7.22
N PHE A 704 -26.99 -13.67 8.43
CA PHE A 704 -26.79 -14.59 9.54
C PHE A 704 -27.29 -16.00 9.20
N LEU A 705 -28.54 -16.09 8.72
CA LEU A 705 -29.15 -17.37 8.33
C LEU A 705 -28.48 -17.98 7.10
N GLY A 706 -28.08 -17.16 6.13
CA GLY A 706 -27.36 -17.60 4.94
C GLY A 706 -26.03 -18.29 5.28
N ARG A 707 -25.30 -17.74 6.26
CA ARG A 707 -24.07 -18.36 6.77
C ARG A 707 -24.32 -19.68 7.48
N LEU A 708 -25.41 -19.81 8.24
CA LEU A 708 -25.78 -21.08 8.87
C LEU A 708 -26.22 -22.12 7.83
N LEU A 709 -26.99 -21.71 6.82
CA LEU A 709 -27.44 -22.58 5.74
C LEU A 709 -26.25 -23.10 4.92
N TYR A 710 -25.23 -22.27 4.68
CA TYR A 710 -23.96 -22.74 4.11
C TYR A 710 -23.33 -23.87 4.92
N GLN A 711 -23.38 -23.79 6.26
CA GLN A 711 -22.86 -24.85 7.13
C GLN A 711 -23.73 -26.12 7.12
N VAL A 712 -25.04 -26.01 6.90
CA VAL A 712 -25.93 -27.17 6.66
C VAL A 712 -25.57 -27.87 5.36
N ILE A 713 -25.37 -27.12 4.28
CA ILE A 713 -24.93 -27.67 2.98
C ILE A 713 -23.59 -28.39 3.12
N ASN A 714 -22.71 -27.88 3.99
CA ASN A 714 -21.44 -28.51 4.32
C ASN A 714 -21.55 -29.68 5.34
N GLY A 715 -22.77 -30.04 5.77
CA GLY A 715 -23.03 -31.17 6.65
C GLY A 715 -22.71 -30.92 8.13
N LYS A 716 -22.42 -29.69 8.52
CA LYS A 716 -22.06 -29.34 9.91
C LYS A 716 -23.28 -29.22 10.82
N TYR A 717 -24.39 -28.74 10.29
CA TYR A 717 -25.64 -28.54 11.03
C TYR A 717 -26.82 -29.23 10.33
N SER A 718 -27.91 -29.44 11.06
CA SER A 718 -29.19 -29.89 10.50
C SER A 718 -30.11 -28.71 10.20
N HIS A 719 -31.14 -28.91 9.36
CA HIS A 719 -32.18 -27.90 9.17
C HIS A 719 -32.92 -27.56 10.47
N GLN A 720 -33.20 -28.57 11.31
CA GLN A 720 -33.83 -28.37 12.62
C GLN A 720 -33.02 -27.45 13.54
N PHE A 721 -31.69 -27.51 13.46
CA PHE A 721 -30.81 -26.62 14.20
C PHE A 721 -30.97 -25.16 13.75
N ILE A 722 -31.04 -24.91 12.43
CA ILE A 722 -31.28 -23.55 11.92
C ILE A 722 -32.63 -23.03 12.37
N ASP A 723 -33.68 -23.85 12.34
CA ASP A 723 -35.03 -23.44 12.76
C ASP A 723 -35.03 -22.96 14.23
N GLN A 724 -34.36 -23.70 15.12
CA GLN A 724 -34.22 -23.33 16.54
C GLN A 724 -33.46 -22.02 16.73
N VAL A 725 -32.34 -21.85 16.01
CA VAL A 725 -31.52 -20.63 16.08
C VAL A 725 -32.28 -19.43 15.50
N GLN A 726 -32.98 -19.60 14.39
CA GLN A 726 -33.81 -18.56 13.78
C GLN A 726 -34.94 -18.13 14.73
N GLU A 727 -35.65 -19.09 15.34
CA GLU A 727 -36.70 -18.80 16.30
C GLU A 727 -36.17 -18.00 17.50
N ALA A 728 -35.04 -18.42 18.07
CA ALA A 728 -34.41 -17.72 19.19
C ALA A 728 -33.97 -16.29 18.80
N LEU A 729 -33.33 -16.13 17.63
CA LEU A 729 -32.86 -14.82 17.13
C LEU A 729 -34.04 -13.85 16.93
N LEU A 730 -35.11 -14.32 16.27
CA LEU A 730 -36.29 -13.51 16.01
C LEU A 730 -37.06 -13.18 17.30
N LYS A 731 -37.18 -14.14 18.23
CA LYS A 731 -37.77 -13.90 19.55
C LYS A 731 -37.01 -12.83 20.33
N GLY A 732 -35.69 -12.83 20.25
CA GLY A 732 -34.84 -11.78 20.81
C GLY A 732 -35.07 -10.41 20.17
N TYR A 733 -35.07 -10.37 18.84
CA TYR A 733 -35.29 -9.17 18.04
C TYR A 733 -36.64 -8.50 18.36
N GLN A 734 -37.69 -9.31 18.53
CA GLN A 734 -39.05 -8.86 18.86
C GLN A 734 -39.19 -8.15 20.20
N GLN A 735 -38.22 -8.29 21.11
CA GLN A 735 -38.24 -7.63 22.41
C GLN A 735 -38.03 -6.11 22.30
N VAL A 736 -37.38 -5.65 21.22
CA VAL A 736 -36.97 -4.26 21.02
C VAL A 736 -37.67 -3.63 19.80
N GLY A 737 -37.89 -4.39 18.73
CA GLY A 737 -38.51 -3.89 17.49
C GLY A 737 -39.44 -4.91 16.83
N SER A 738 -40.13 -4.51 15.76
CA SER A 738 -40.94 -5.44 14.97
C SER A 738 -40.07 -6.30 14.07
N SER A 739 -40.30 -7.63 14.04
CA SER A 739 -39.59 -8.51 13.12
C SER A 739 -39.83 -8.13 11.66
N PRO A 740 -38.80 -8.14 10.82
CA PRO A 740 -38.96 -7.98 9.38
C PRO A 740 -39.83 -9.09 8.78
N ASN A 741 -40.45 -8.81 7.63
CA ASN A 741 -41.25 -9.80 6.91
C ASN A 741 -40.41 -11.06 6.59
N PRO A 742 -40.89 -12.27 6.95
CA PRO A 742 -40.19 -13.54 6.66
C PRO A 742 -39.81 -13.74 5.19
N ASP A 743 -40.64 -13.27 4.25
CA ASP A 743 -40.34 -13.39 2.81
C ASP A 743 -39.14 -12.53 2.42
N ILE A 744 -39.02 -11.33 3.01
CA ILE A 744 -37.87 -10.44 2.78
C ILE A 744 -36.62 -11.03 3.42
N ILE A 745 -36.72 -11.63 4.61
CA ILE A 745 -35.63 -12.37 5.25
C ILE A 745 -35.15 -13.48 4.32
N ASN A 746 -36.06 -14.31 3.79
CA ASN A 746 -35.72 -15.40 2.88
C ASN A 746 -35.03 -14.90 1.60
N MET A 747 -35.41 -13.74 1.05
CA MET A 747 -34.73 -13.14 -0.09
C MET A 747 -33.29 -12.72 0.24
N TYR A 748 -33.04 -12.09 1.39
CA TYR A 748 -31.68 -11.76 1.82
C TYR A 748 -30.87 -12.99 2.20
N THR A 749 -31.49 -14.03 2.76
CA THR A 749 -30.85 -15.34 3.00
C THR A 749 -30.36 -15.96 1.68
N ALA A 750 -31.21 -15.96 0.65
CA ALA A 750 -30.83 -16.47 -0.68
C ALA A 750 -29.72 -15.63 -1.32
N ALA A 751 -29.78 -14.30 -1.21
CA ALA A 751 -28.73 -13.41 -1.70
C ALA A 751 -27.40 -13.64 -0.97
N SER A 752 -27.43 -13.76 0.36
CA SER A 752 -26.25 -14.09 1.16
C SER A 752 -25.67 -15.45 0.77
N LEU A 753 -26.52 -16.47 0.59
CA LEU A 753 -26.08 -17.79 0.19
C LEU A 753 -25.46 -17.78 -1.21
N PHE A 754 -26.01 -16.99 -2.13
CA PHE A 754 -25.43 -16.77 -3.46
C PHE A 754 -24.04 -16.12 -3.38
N HIS A 755 -23.83 -15.13 -2.50
CA HIS A 755 -22.50 -14.53 -2.27
C HIS A 755 -21.45 -15.54 -1.80
N LEU A 756 -21.88 -16.54 -1.02
CA LEU A 756 -21.07 -17.64 -0.52
C LEU A 756 -20.82 -18.73 -1.57
N ALA A 757 -21.49 -18.71 -2.72
CA ALA A 757 -21.33 -19.76 -3.74
C ALA A 757 -19.90 -19.88 -4.31
N GLN A 758 -19.09 -18.82 -4.21
CA GLN A 758 -17.67 -18.85 -4.58
C GLN A 758 -16.74 -19.35 -3.47
N ASP A 759 -17.20 -19.39 -2.22
CA ASP A 759 -16.39 -19.72 -1.06
C ASP A 759 -15.79 -21.14 -1.11
N PRO A 760 -16.48 -22.18 -1.62
CA PRO A 760 -15.86 -23.49 -1.81
C PRO A 760 -14.57 -23.43 -2.63
N PHE A 761 -14.55 -22.63 -3.71
CA PHE A 761 -13.34 -22.42 -4.50
C PHE A 761 -12.32 -21.54 -3.76
N ARG A 762 -12.77 -20.44 -3.14
CA ARG A 762 -11.88 -19.53 -2.40
C ARG A 762 -11.15 -20.22 -1.25
N TYR A 763 -11.80 -21.10 -0.50
CA TYR A 763 -11.20 -21.81 0.62
C TYR A 763 -10.67 -23.19 0.23
N ARG A 764 -10.66 -23.52 -1.07
CA ARG A 764 -10.10 -24.76 -1.62
C ARG A 764 -10.73 -26.00 -0.96
N GLU A 765 -12.04 -25.93 -0.74
CA GLU A 765 -12.81 -27.05 -0.23
C GLU A 765 -12.75 -28.23 -1.23
N PRO A 766 -12.70 -29.48 -0.75
CA PRO A 766 -12.75 -30.63 -1.64
C PRO A 766 -14.05 -30.65 -2.45
N ASN A 767 -13.95 -31.01 -3.73
CA ASN A 767 -15.06 -31.01 -4.70
C ASN A 767 -15.77 -29.65 -4.75
N TRP A 768 -14.99 -28.56 -4.75
CA TRP A 768 -15.52 -27.20 -4.68
C TRP A 768 -16.60 -26.97 -5.75
N SER A 769 -16.43 -27.46 -6.99
CA SER A 769 -17.41 -27.27 -8.06
C SER A 769 -18.76 -27.88 -7.71
N ALA A 770 -18.80 -29.13 -7.23
CA ALA A 770 -20.02 -29.78 -6.78
C ALA A 770 -20.69 -29.03 -5.62
N ARG A 771 -19.90 -28.45 -4.71
CA ARG A 771 -20.43 -27.60 -3.63
C ARG A 771 -21.04 -26.31 -4.16
N ILE A 772 -20.44 -25.66 -5.17
CA ILE A 772 -21.06 -24.49 -5.83
C ILE A 772 -22.43 -24.88 -6.39
N HIS A 773 -22.54 -26.04 -7.06
CA HIS A 773 -23.82 -26.53 -7.57
C HIS A 773 -24.86 -26.68 -6.45
N ALA A 774 -24.50 -27.39 -5.37
CA ALA A 774 -25.39 -27.59 -4.23
C ALA A 774 -25.86 -26.27 -3.59
N ILE A 775 -24.98 -25.27 -3.50
CA ILE A 775 -25.33 -23.93 -3.01
C ILE A 775 -26.35 -23.26 -3.94
N LEU A 776 -26.14 -23.29 -5.25
CA LEU A 776 -27.05 -22.69 -6.21
C LEU A 776 -28.41 -23.42 -6.27
N ASP A 777 -28.44 -24.73 -6.08
CA ASP A 777 -29.68 -25.52 -5.96
C ASP A 777 -30.50 -25.06 -4.74
N HIS A 778 -29.85 -24.77 -3.62
CA HIS A 778 -30.52 -24.22 -2.44
C HIS A 778 -31.02 -22.79 -2.67
N VAL A 779 -30.24 -21.93 -3.35
CA VAL A 779 -30.69 -20.58 -3.72
C VAL A 779 -31.96 -20.66 -4.59
N GLU A 780 -31.98 -21.55 -5.57
CA GLU A 780 -33.14 -21.80 -6.42
C GLU A 780 -34.34 -22.28 -5.61
N ALA A 781 -34.16 -23.26 -4.73
CA ALA A 781 -35.23 -23.76 -3.86
C ALA A 781 -35.84 -22.65 -2.99
N VAL A 782 -35.02 -21.74 -2.44
CA VAL A 782 -35.52 -20.59 -1.66
C VAL A 782 -36.31 -19.62 -2.54
N LEU A 783 -35.86 -19.37 -3.78
CA LEU A 783 -36.58 -18.51 -4.73
C LEU A 783 -37.91 -19.08 -5.21
N GLU A 784 -38.01 -20.41 -5.30
CA GLU A 784 -39.19 -21.16 -5.75
C GLU A 784 -40.18 -21.47 -4.62
N SER A 785 -39.71 -21.51 -3.38
CA SER A 785 -40.57 -21.70 -2.20
C SER A 785 -41.57 -20.55 -2.07
N LYS A 786 -42.86 -20.89 -1.94
CA LYS A 786 -43.93 -19.92 -1.66
C LYS A 786 -43.82 -19.41 -0.21
N PRO A 787 -44.27 -18.18 0.09
CA PRO A 787 -44.28 -17.62 1.45
C PRO A 787 -44.81 -18.61 2.49
N GLY A 788 -43.98 -18.95 3.50
CA GLY A 788 -44.43 -19.61 4.73
C GLY A 788 -44.07 -21.08 4.98
N ARG A 789 -43.33 -21.79 4.11
CA ARG A 789 -42.77 -23.12 4.45
C ARG A 789 -41.48 -23.40 3.68
N VAL A 790 -40.34 -23.32 4.37
CA VAL A 790 -39.16 -24.10 3.97
C VAL A 790 -39.34 -25.50 4.55
N GLN A 791 -40.06 -26.36 3.83
CA GLN A 791 -39.91 -27.81 3.95
C GLN A 791 -39.31 -28.28 2.64
N VAL A 792 -37.98 -28.38 2.59
CA VAL A 792 -37.28 -28.99 1.45
C VAL A 792 -37.31 -30.50 1.68
N HIS A 793 -37.94 -31.21 0.74
CA HIS A 793 -38.09 -32.66 0.77
C HIS A 793 -36.72 -33.37 0.81
N ALA A 794 -36.56 -34.26 1.77
CA ALA A 794 -35.47 -35.22 1.81
C ALA A 794 -35.63 -36.24 0.66
N GLU A 795 -34.91 -36.05 -0.45
CA GLU A 795 -34.67 -37.13 -1.39
C GLU A 795 -33.33 -37.82 -1.09
N LYS A 796 -33.46 -39.12 -0.84
CA LYS A 796 -32.41 -40.07 -0.54
C LYS A 796 -31.39 -40.13 -1.68
N LEU A 797 -30.14 -39.75 -1.44
CA LEU A 797 -29.02 -40.32 -2.17
C LEU A 797 -28.77 -41.73 -1.61
N GLY A 798 -29.26 -42.72 -2.35
CA GLY A 798 -29.06 -44.13 -2.08
C GLY A 798 -27.59 -44.50 -2.21
N SER A 799 -27.12 -45.19 -1.17
CA SER A 799 -25.97 -46.08 -1.21
C SER A 799 -26.14 -47.15 -2.30
N SER A 800 -25.19 -47.25 -3.22
CA SER A 800 -25.00 -48.45 -4.02
C SER A 800 -23.57 -48.53 -4.54
N GLY A 801 -22.84 -49.57 -4.08
CA GLY A 801 -21.70 -50.17 -4.76
C GLY A 801 -20.33 -49.74 -4.27
#